data_AF-A0A5K1US42-F1
#
_entry.id   AF-A0A5K1US42-F1
#
_cell.length_a   1.000
_cell.length_b   1.000
_cell.length_c   1.000
_cell.angle_alpha   90.00
_cell.angle_beta   90.00
_cell.angle_gamma   90.00
#
_symmetry.space_group_name_H-M   'P 1'
#
loop_
_entity.id
_entity.type
_entity.pdbx_description
1 polymer ?
#
loop_
_entity_poly.entity_id
_entity_poly.type
_entity_poly.pdbx_seq_one_letter_code
_entity_poly.pdbx_strand_id
1 'polypeptide(L)'
;MRLLGTLLILVPLQVKARSDVLSRVNSKLPRATLSTVRAKRPTRATYIVHRLVPRERKTRYYSLVSRKVSAHLRSAPLESMKQSHVEASGSGAAEVTPIEEQIERCSQEISTLVERNECIRGINDEVFKKEYDENEKSLEEKKRKLKFLYSVPSESLNLVNNRTKIDNLAKRKLFYTNSFEIYGGSSGLIDYGPSGCLLKSELENLWRYHFIFYDEMLEISATCITPYTVLKTSGHVDRFTDLMIRDAVTGDFYRADKYIAEYLTNRVEEGKKKPNNTVKRIEQDEGSMDKRDNQMDDAEQMMAVVRRLDGMNEQEIKGIMKQYDIKSPGKNDFVGPFPFNLMFQTRIGPKEDVENNNAQRGKSNESSTHAETNHLNNIAFLRPETAQGIFVNFKKLLEYNGGKMPFAGAQIGLGFRNEISPRNGLLRVREFEMAEIEYFVNPEKKCHEKYHLFKHLILPLYPREEQLASGEHSRVVYMEIEEAVTKGIIANEALAYFLARTYLFLLKCGINKDGLRFRQHLPTEMAHYANDCWDAEILTSYGFIEVVGHADRSAYDLKNHMKVTGANLYACEKYDTPVEEEHIKISPNKAKMGMKFKSQQNVIYQWLNERTKEELLSIDEELNRKNSYVVNIEGSGASSTPMSFELTRDMIKFDKYKKKVQERNFIPNVIEPSFGIGRLIFCIIEHSFRTRTFTDDKEERHYLSLPYTLAPIKCSVLTISNHKTFIPFVKQVQMILNEFSISSKIDNSSVSIGKKYARTDEIGIPFAVTIDFQTLKDKTVTLRERDSMLQVRIDLSDLVEIVTSLLRQKKTWADYVAQYGLFTQQNLDP
;
A
#
# COMPACT_ATOMS: atom_id res chain seq x y z
N MET A 1 6.91 10.67 64.81
CA MET A 1 7.23 9.27 64.48
C MET A 1 7.19 9.10 62.96
N ARG A 2 8.34 8.72 62.37
CA ARG A 2 8.63 7.99 61.11
C ARG A 2 7.60 8.01 59.96
N LEU A 3 7.92 8.70 58.84
CA LEU A 3 8.52 8.22 57.56
C LEU A 3 7.50 7.56 56.59
N LEU A 4 7.09 8.19 55.47
CA LEU A 4 7.72 8.35 54.14
C LEU A 4 7.60 7.13 53.20
N GLY A 5 7.14 7.37 51.96
CA GLY A 5 7.83 6.83 50.77
C GLY A 5 7.09 5.85 49.84
N THR A 6 6.39 6.38 48.83
CA THR A 6 6.67 6.25 47.38
C THR A 6 7.04 4.89 46.73
N LEU A 7 6.23 4.49 45.74
CA LEU A 7 6.53 4.01 44.36
C LEU A 7 7.88 3.30 44.07
N LEU A 8 7.87 2.10 43.46
CA LEU A 8 8.65 1.73 42.24
C LEU A 8 8.47 0.28 41.74
N ILE A 9 8.86 0.14 40.47
CA ILE A 9 8.65 -0.88 39.43
C ILE A 9 9.85 -1.86 39.40
N LEU A 10 9.68 -3.08 38.83
CA LEU A 10 10.56 -3.73 37.80
C LEU A 10 10.74 -5.27 37.90
N VAL A 11 10.41 -5.94 36.78
CA VAL A 11 11.14 -7.00 36.02
C VAL A 11 11.25 -8.45 36.57
N PRO A 12 11.07 -9.49 35.71
CA PRO A 12 11.07 -10.91 36.07
C PRO A 12 12.45 -11.59 35.94
N LEU A 13 12.68 -12.64 36.75
CA LEU A 13 13.88 -13.48 36.70
C LEU A 13 13.52 -14.96 36.47
N GLN A 14 14.17 -15.55 35.46
CA GLN A 14 14.23 -16.98 35.13
C GLN A 14 14.92 -17.77 36.25
N VAL A 15 14.46 -18.99 36.56
CA VAL A 15 15.33 -20.09 37.00
C VAL A 15 14.85 -21.44 36.44
N LYS A 16 15.86 -22.23 36.09
CA LYS A 16 15.94 -23.47 35.31
C LYS A 16 16.00 -24.67 36.27
N ALA A 17 15.68 -25.85 35.72
CA ALA A 17 16.24 -27.17 36.08
C ALA A 17 15.51 -28.09 37.09
N ARG A 18 14.98 -29.18 36.51
CA ARG A 18 15.43 -30.60 36.63
C ARG A 18 14.44 -31.62 37.22
N SER A 19 14.37 -32.72 36.47
CA SER A 19 13.66 -33.96 36.73
C SER A 19 14.35 -34.82 37.78
N ASP A 20 13.56 -35.74 38.32
CA ASP A 20 13.89 -37.10 38.77
C ASP A 20 13.34 -37.34 40.18
N VAL A 21 12.21 -38.03 40.27
CA VAL A 21 12.00 -39.24 41.08
C VAL A 21 10.67 -39.86 40.62
N LEU A 22 10.79 -40.94 39.85
CA LEU A 22 9.75 -41.95 39.70
C LEU A 22 9.84 -42.96 40.85
N SER A 23 8.67 -43.44 41.28
CA SER A 23 8.37 -44.81 41.77
C SER A 23 8.12 -45.04 43.28
N ARG A 24 7.16 -45.97 43.51
CA ARG A 24 6.71 -46.68 44.75
C ARG A 24 5.55 -45.95 45.48
N VAL A 25 4.36 -46.50 45.76
CA VAL A 25 3.75 -47.85 45.82
C VAL A 25 2.22 -47.67 45.62
N ASN A 26 1.60 -48.18 44.56
CA ASN A 26 0.81 -49.41 44.43
C ASN A 26 -0.37 -49.68 45.40
N SER A 27 -1.54 -49.89 44.79
CA SER A 27 -2.71 -50.71 45.20
C SER A 27 -3.73 -50.16 46.20
N LYS A 28 -4.88 -49.70 45.68
CA LYS A 28 -6.24 -50.27 45.88
C LYS A 28 -7.30 -49.23 45.45
N LEU A 29 -7.97 -49.46 44.31
CA LEU A 29 -9.44 -49.37 44.13
C LEU A 29 -9.82 -49.39 42.63
N PRO A 30 -10.90 -50.09 42.22
CA PRO A 30 -11.27 -50.29 40.83
C PRO A 30 -12.06 -49.12 40.20
N ARG A 31 -11.90 -49.06 38.88
CA ARG A 31 -12.49 -48.19 37.85
C ARG A 31 -13.98 -47.85 38.00
N ALA A 32 -14.29 -46.56 37.90
CA ALA A 32 -15.21 -46.00 36.90
C ALA A 32 -15.12 -44.45 36.86
N THR A 33 -14.56 -43.94 35.77
CA THR A 33 -14.76 -42.63 35.11
C THR A 33 -15.29 -41.44 35.93
N LEU A 34 -14.37 -40.54 36.29
CA LEU A 34 -14.63 -39.18 36.77
C LEU A 34 -15.25 -38.30 35.68
N SER A 35 -16.51 -37.92 35.90
CA SER A 35 -17.06 -36.63 35.50
C SER A 35 -16.74 -35.61 36.59
N THR A 36 -16.05 -34.51 36.27
CA THR A 36 -16.34 -33.15 36.78
C THR A 36 -15.40 -32.11 36.17
N VAL A 37 -15.98 -31.21 35.37
CA VAL A 37 -15.91 -29.74 35.46
C VAL A 37 -14.56 -29.10 35.84
N ARG A 38 -13.97 -28.30 34.92
CA ARG A 38 -13.51 -26.94 35.24
C ARG A 38 -13.41 -26.01 34.01
N ALA A 39 -13.74 -24.76 34.30
CA ALA A 39 -14.07 -23.61 33.47
C ALA A 39 -13.15 -23.21 32.29
N LYS A 40 -13.87 -22.81 31.23
CA LYS A 40 -13.62 -21.86 30.13
C LYS A 40 -12.42 -20.89 30.26
N ARG A 41 -11.48 -21.02 29.31
CA ARG A 41 -10.88 -19.95 28.49
C ARG A 41 -10.61 -20.53 27.09
N PRO A 42 -10.94 -19.87 25.97
CA PRO A 42 -10.55 -20.38 24.66
C PRO A 42 -9.27 -19.69 24.17
N THR A 43 -8.18 -20.43 24.07
CA THR A 43 -7.07 -20.10 23.20
C THR A 43 -6.93 -21.18 22.13
N ARG A 44 -6.94 -20.73 20.86
CA ARG A 44 -6.37 -21.37 19.66
C ARG A 44 -6.34 -22.91 19.65
N ALA A 45 -7.41 -23.54 19.17
CA ALA A 45 -7.36 -24.94 18.72
C ALA A 45 -8.51 -25.31 17.75
N THR A 46 -8.78 -24.50 16.72
CA THR A 46 -9.84 -24.82 15.74
C THR A 46 -9.34 -25.58 14.51
N TYR A 47 -8.02 -25.76 14.33
CA TYR A 47 -7.48 -26.37 13.10
C TYR A 47 -6.92 -27.79 13.23
N ILE A 48 -6.95 -28.42 14.42
CA ILE A 48 -6.42 -29.79 14.60
C ILE A 48 -7.52 -30.85 14.81
N VAL A 49 -8.78 -30.46 15.02
CA VAL A 49 -9.86 -31.43 15.34
C VAL A 49 -10.52 -32.04 14.09
N HIS A 50 -10.25 -31.55 12.88
CA HIS A 50 -10.93 -32.08 11.68
C HIS A 50 -10.43 -33.46 11.22
N ARG A 51 -9.22 -33.88 11.66
CA ARG A 51 -8.58 -35.14 11.26
C ARG A 51 -8.88 -36.33 12.19
N LEU A 52 -9.42 -36.11 13.38
CA LEU A 52 -9.59 -37.14 14.42
C LEU A 52 -11.05 -37.58 14.66
N VAL A 53 -12.01 -37.05 13.90
CA VAL A 53 -13.43 -37.46 14.03
C VAL A 53 -13.75 -38.56 13.00
N PRO A 54 -14.16 -39.77 13.44
CA PRO A 54 -14.57 -40.85 12.54
C PRO A 54 -15.66 -40.41 11.56
N ARG A 55 -15.57 -40.84 10.29
CA ARG A 55 -16.49 -40.46 9.19
C ARG A 55 -17.96 -40.64 9.59
N GLU A 56 -18.30 -41.70 10.32
CA GLU A 56 -19.66 -42.01 10.77
C GLU A 56 -20.27 -40.94 11.68
N ARG A 57 -19.47 -40.29 12.54
CA ARG A 57 -19.95 -39.18 13.40
C ARG A 57 -20.15 -37.89 12.61
N LYS A 58 -19.37 -37.66 11.54
CA LYS A 58 -19.58 -36.52 10.63
C LYS A 58 -20.89 -36.68 9.86
N THR A 59 -21.13 -37.86 9.29
CA THR A 59 -22.38 -38.15 8.54
C THR A 59 -23.61 -38.02 9.44
N ARG A 60 -23.53 -38.43 10.71
CA ARG A 60 -24.62 -38.29 11.68
C ARG A 60 -24.87 -36.84 12.09
N TYR A 61 -23.81 -36.03 12.22
CA TYR A 61 -23.95 -34.59 12.51
C TYR A 61 -24.59 -33.84 11.34
N TYR A 62 -24.11 -34.04 10.11
CA TYR A 62 -24.67 -33.38 8.92
C TYR A 62 -26.09 -33.86 8.58
N SER A 63 -26.44 -35.13 8.84
CA SER A 63 -27.82 -35.59 8.66
C SER A 63 -28.79 -35.05 9.71
N LEU A 64 -28.33 -34.84 10.96
CA LEU A 64 -29.11 -34.18 12.01
C LEU A 64 -29.34 -32.68 11.73
N VAL A 65 -28.33 -31.99 11.20
CA VAL A 65 -28.43 -30.57 10.80
C VAL A 65 -29.36 -30.44 9.58
N SER A 66 -29.20 -31.30 8.57
CA SER A 66 -30.07 -31.30 7.38
C SER A 66 -31.53 -31.61 7.74
N ARG A 67 -31.80 -32.59 8.63
CA ARG A 67 -33.17 -32.88 9.09
C ARG A 67 -33.81 -31.75 9.91
N LYS A 68 -33.03 -31.00 10.70
CA LYS A 68 -33.56 -29.84 11.45
C LYS A 68 -33.85 -28.63 10.55
N VAL A 69 -33.04 -28.41 9.51
CA VAL A 69 -33.25 -27.34 8.52
C VAL A 69 -34.44 -27.66 7.61
N SER A 70 -34.59 -28.90 7.16
CA SER A 70 -35.71 -29.31 6.29
C SER A 70 -37.06 -29.44 7.02
N ALA A 71 -37.08 -29.53 8.35
CA ALA A 71 -38.31 -29.57 9.15
C ALA A 71 -38.89 -28.16 9.43
N HIS A 72 -38.06 -27.10 9.37
CA HIS A 72 -38.49 -25.72 9.60
C HIS A 72 -38.98 -25.00 8.32
N LEU A 73 -38.74 -25.59 7.15
CA LEU A 73 -39.10 -25.03 5.83
C LEU A 73 -40.42 -25.58 5.24
N ARG A 74 -41.17 -26.42 5.98
CA ARG A 74 -42.40 -27.08 5.46
C ARG A 74 -43.72 -26.62 6.10
N SER A 75 -43.74 -25.51 6.83
CA SER A 75 -44.99 -25.00 7.44
C SER A 75 -45.15 -23.50 7.22
N ALA A 76 -45.50 -23.12 5.99
CA ALA A 76 -46.12 -21.82 5.68
C ALA A 76 -47.03 -21.99 4.46
N PRO A 77 -48.35 -21.73 4.55
CA PRO A 77 -49.25 -21.82 3.39
C PRO A 77 -49.12 -20.57 2.51
N LEU A 78 -48.68 -20.74 1.27
CA LEU A 78 -48.85 -19.76 0.19
C LEU A 78 -50.20 -20.04 -0.50
N GLU A 79 -51.23 -19.24 -0.24
CA GLU A 79 -52.34 -19.02 -1.19
C GLU A 79 -53.29 -17.92 -0.69
N SER A 80 -52.96 -16.65 -0.98
CA SER A 80 -53.91 -15.61 -1.38
C SER A 80 -53.16 -14.28 -1.46
N MET A 81 -52.95 -13.76 -2.68
CA MET A 81 -52.86 -12.34 -3.02
C MET A 81 -52.35 -12.22 -4.45
N LYS A 82 -53.22 -12.61 -5.39
CA LYS A 82 -53.22 -12.05 -6.74
C LYS A 82 -54.27 -10.95 -6.75
N GLN A 83 -53.93 -9.83 -7.41
CA GLN A 83 -54.76 -8.68 -7.76
C GLN A 83 -54.77 -7.50 -6.77
N SER A 84 -53.78 -6.61 -6.91
CA SER A 84 -54.01 -5.25 -7.41
C SER A 84 -52.65 -4.55 -7.68
N HIS A 85 -52.38 -4.26 -8.96
CA HIS A 85 -51.29 -3.41 -9.46
C HIS A 85 -51.39 -1.96 -8.86
N VAL A 86 -50.38 -1.10 -8.87
CA VAL A 86 -49.69 -0.52 -10.05
C VAL A 86 -48.42 0.26 -9.59
N GLU A 87 -47.35 0.14 -10.38
CA GLU A 87 -46.16 1.02 -10.48
C GLU A 87 -45.05 1.00 -9.40
N ALA A 88 -44.30 -0.11 -9.35
CA ALA A 88 -42.84 -0.08 -9.14
C ALA A 88 -42.25 -1.46 -9.50
N SER A 89 -42.08 -1.75 -10.78
CA SER A 89 -41.36 -2.96 -11.20
C SER A 89 -40.59 -2.71 -12.49
N GLY A 90 -39.27 -2.66 -12.36
CA GLY A 90 -38.34 -2.53 -13.46
C GLY A 90 -36.91 -2.87 -13.04
N SER A 91 -36.69 -4.09 -12.55
CA SER A 91 -35.47 -4.92 -12.74
C SER A 91 -35.45 -6.05 -11.72
N GLY A 92 -35.10 -7.25 -12.18
CA GLY A 92 -35.04 -8.46 -11.38
C GLY A 92 -34.06 -8.35 -10.22
N ALA A 93 -34.34 -9.12 -9.15
CA ALA A 93 -33.48 -9.26 -7.99
C ALA A 93 -32.06 -9.69 -8.42
N ALA A 94 -31.17 -8.71 -8.59
CA ALA A 94 -29.75 -8.93 -8.77
C ALA A 94 -29.14 -9.29 -7.42
N GLU A 95 -28.19 -10.23 -7.38
CA GLU A 95 -27.36 -10.46 -6.19
C GLU A 95 -26.62 -9.16 -5.85
N VAL A 96 -27.01 -8.47 -4.77
CA VAL A 96 -26.53 -7.12 -4.41
C VAL A 96 -25.26 -7.20 -3.53
N THR A 97 -24.30 -8.06 -3.88
CA THR A 97 -22.94 -7.95 -3.30
C THR A 97 -22.27 -6.68 -3.88
N PRO A 98 -21.47 -5.90 -3.14
CA PRO A 98 -20.78 -4.74 -3.72
C PRO A 98 -20.00 -5.12 -4.99
N ILE A 99 -19.99 -4.21 -5.97
CA ILE A 99 -19.49 -4.48 -7.32
C ILE A 99 -18.02 -4.92 -7.29
N GLU A 100 -17.26 -4.43 -6.32
CA GLU A 100 -15.86 -4.73 -6.06
C GLU A 100 -15.65 -6.21 -5.69
N GLU A 101 -16.49 -6.74 -4.80
CA GLU A 101 -16.45 -8.16 -4.42
C GLU A 101 -16.93 -9.05 -5.55
N GLN A 102 -17.89 -8.58 -6.36
CA GLN A 102 -18.32 -9.31 -7.56
C GLN A 102 -17.20 -9.38 -8.59
N ILE A 103 -16.42 -8.31 -8.79
CA ILE A 103 -15.26 -8.28 -9.69
C ILE A 103 -14.20 -9.29 -9.23
N GLU A 104 -13.80 -9.24 -7.95
CA GLU A 104 -12.79 -10.18 -7.41
C GLU A 104 -13.26 -11.63 -7.51
N ARG A 105 -14.50 -11.93 -7.09
CA ARG A 105 -15.07 -13.28 -7.13
C ARG A 105 -15.17 -13.79 -8.56
N CYS A 106 -15.67 -12.98 -9.48
CA CYS A 106 -15.81 -13.37 -10.88
C CYS A 106 -14.43 -13.63 -11.52
N SER A 107 -13.42 -12.79 -11.24
CA SER A 107 -12.05 -13.03 -11.71
C SER A 107 -11.47 -14.35 -11.18
N GLN A 108 -11.62 -14.65 -9.89
CA GLN A 108 -11.12 -15.89 -9.29
C GLN A 108 -11.83 -17.13 -9.83
N GLU A 109 -13.15 -17.05 -10.05
CA GLU A 109 -13.94 -18.12 -10.68
C GLU A 109 -13.47 -18.37 -12.12
N ILE A 110 -13.24 -17.31 -12.91
CA ILE A 110 -12.65 -17.40 -14.27
C ILE A 110 -11.30 -18.11 -14.22
N SER A 111 -10.39 -17.67 -13.34
CA SER A 111 -9.07 -18.28 -13.19
C SER A 111 -9.16 -19.76 -12.83
N THR A 112 -10.02 -20.13 -11.88
CA THR A 112 -10.19 -21.53 -11.44
C THR A 112 -10.70 -22.42 -12.58
N LEU A 113 -11.65 -21.91 -13.38
CA LEU A 113 -12.16 -22.62 -14.56
C LEU A 113 -11.09 -22.80 -15.63
N VAL A 114 -10.29 -21.77 -15.91
CA VAL A 114 -9.18 -21.83 -16.88
C VAL A 114 -8.15 -22.87 -16.46
N GLU A 115 -7.72 -22.85 -15.19
CA GLU A 115 -6.76 -23.83 -14.67
C GLU A 115 -7.30 -25.26 -14.72
N ARG A 116 -8.58 -25.43 -14.36
CA ARG A 116 -9.23 -26.74 -14.44
C ARG A 116 -9.26 -27.26 -15.88
N ASN A 117 -9.57 -26.40 -16.83
CA ASN A 117 -9.60 -26.73 -18.25
C ASN A 117 -8.22 -27.10 -18.77
N GLU A 118 -7.16 -26.37 -18.39
CA GLU A 118 -5.78 -26.73 -18.74
C GLU A 118 -5.36 -28.08 -18.13
N CYS A 119 -5.78 -28.39 -16.89
CA CYS A 119 -5.46 -29.67 -16.24
C CYS A 119 -6.10 -30.88 -16.93
N ILE A 120 -7.30 -30.73 -17.47
CA ILE A 120 -8.03 -31.82 -18.15
C ILE A 120 -7.80 -31.82 -19.66
N ARG A 121 -7.09 -30.81 -20.19
CA ARG A 121 -6.79 -30.66 -21.60
C ARG A 121 -6.00 -31.85 -22.12
N GLY A 122 -6.48 -32.47 -23.19
CA GLY A 122 -5.80 -33.61 -23.82
C GLY A 122 -6.00 -34.96 -23.12
N ILE A 123 -6.77 -35.02 -22.02
CA ILE A 123 -7.19 -36.30 -21.44
C ILE A 123 -8.33 -36.87 -22.29
N ASN A 124 -8.11 -38.06 -22.87
CA ASN A 124 -9.08 -38.69 -23.75
C ASN A 124 -10.13 -39.51 -22.95
N ASP A 125 -10.98 -38.80 -22.22
CA ASP A 125 -12.07 -39.35 -21.40
C ASP A 125 -13.37 -38.56 -21.68
N GLU A 126 -14.50 -39.25 -21.84
CA GLU A 126 -15.78 -38.60 -22.18
C GLU A 126 -16.31 -37.70 -21.06
N VAL A 127 -16.06 -38.05 -19.79
CA VAL A 127 -16.47 -37.24 -18.64
C VAL A 127 -15.68 -35.94 -18.61
N PHE A 128 -14.36 -36.01 -18.81
CA PHE A 128 -13.52 -34.80 -18.83
C PHE A 128 -13.74 -33.92 -20.06
N LYS A 129 -14.07 -34.50 -21.22
CA LYS A 129 -14.49 -33.70 -22.39
C LYS A 129 -15.78 -32.93 -22.11
N LYS A 130 -16.77 -33.58 -21.48
CA LYS A 130 -18.02 -32.94 -21.10
C LYS A 130 -17.79 -31.84 -20.05
N GLU A 131 -16.95 -32.11 -19.05
CA GLU A 131 -16.55 -31.12 -18.03
C GLU A 131 -15.87 -29.91 -18.67
N TYR A 132 -14.96 -30.14 -19.63
CA TYR A 132 -14.29 -29.08 -20.38
C TYR A 132 -15.30 -28.18 -21.12
N ASP A 133 -16.26 -28.78 -21.84
CA ASP A 133 -17.28 -28.02 -22.58
C ASP A 133 -18.23 -27.25 -21.64
N GLU A 134 -18.56 -27.80 -20.47
CA GLU A 134 -19.36 -27.12 -19.44
C GLU A 134 -18.59 -25.94 -18.82
N ASN A 135 -17.30 -26.15 -18.52
CA ASN A 135 -16.43 -25.10 -18.00
C ASN A 135 -16.21 -23.97 -19.02
N GLU A 136 -16.05 -24.27 -20.31
CA GLU A 136 -15.92 -23.24 -21.37
C GLU A 136 -17.18 -22.37 -21.48
N LYS A 137 -18.37 -22.98 -21.39
CA LYS A 137 -19.63 -22.22 -21.35
C LYS A 137 -19.72 -21.31 -20.12
N SER A 138 -19.35 -21.84 -18.95
CA SER A 138 -19.33 -21.06 -17.72
C SER A 138 -18.30 -19.94 -17.79
N LEU A 139 -17.12 -20.20 -18.36
CA LEU A 139 -16.05 -19.23 -18.54
C LEU A 139 -16.52 -18.04 -19.39
N GLU A 140 -17.17 -18.30 -20.53
CA GLU A 140 -17.71 -17.26 -21.40
C GLU A 140 -18.78 -16.41 -20.70
N GLU A 141 -19.68 -17.05 -19.93
CA GLU A 141 -20.69 -16.35 -19.13
C GLU A 141 -20.04 -15.44 -18.07
N LYS A 142 -19.04 -15.96 -17.34
CA LYS A 142 -18.34 -15.21 -16.29
C LYS A 142 -17.51 -14.08 -16.87
N LYS A 143 -16.80 -14.27 -17.99
CA LYS A 143 -16.10 -13.20 -18.70
C LYS A 143 -17.05 -12.10 -19.16
N ARG A 144 -18.23 -12.46 -19.67
CA ARG A 144 -19.28 -11.48 -20.02
C ARG A 144 -19.78 -10.73 -18.79
N LYS A 145 -20.02 -11.43 -17.68
CA LYS A 145 -20.39 -10.81 -16.40
C LYS A 145 -19.32 -9.85 -15.90
N LEU A 146 -18.05 -10.24 -15.94
CA LEU A 146 -16.92 -9.39 -15.54
C LEU A 146 -16.89 -8.10 -16.37
N LYS A 147 -16.95 -8.21 -17.71
CA LYS A 147 -17.01 -7.04 -18.60
C LYS A 147 -18.21 -6.14 -18.31
N PHE A 148 -19.37 -6.73 -18.02
CA PHE A 148 -20.56 -5.97 -17.61
C PHE A 148 -20.31 -5.19 -16.30
N LEU A 149 -19.73 -5.82 -15.28
CA LEU A 149 -19.43 -5.15 -14.00
C LEU A 149 -18.52 -3.93 -14.20
N TYR A 150 -17.49 -4.03 -15.05
CA TYR A 150 -16.63 -2.88 -15.36
C TYR A 150 -17.35 -1.77 -16.14
N SER A 151 -18.36 -2.12 -16.95
CA SER A 151 -19.15 -1.17 -17.75
C SER A 151 -20.16 -0.36 -16.93
N VAL A 152 -20.55 -0.83 -15.75
CA VAL A 152 -21.46 -0.10 -14.86
C VAL A 152 -20.73 1.15 -14.37
N PRO A 153 -21.18 2.38 -14.68
CA PRO A 153 -20.53 3.58 -14.17
C PRO A 153 -20.73 3.67 -12.65
N SER A 154 -19.73 4.20 -11.97
CA SER A 154 -19.82 4.48 -10.54
C SER A 154 -20.61 5.75 -10.31
N GLU A 155 -20.99 5.98 -9.05
CA GLU A 155 -21.64 7.23 -8.65
C GLU A 155 -20.77 8.45 -8.99
N SER A 156 -21.37 9.48 -9.57
CA SER A 156 -20.67 10.72 -9.88
C SER A 156 -20.20 11.43 -8.61
N LEU A 157 -18.91 11.80 -8.56
CA LEU A 157 -18.31 12.49 -7.42
C LEU A 157 -18.18 13.99 -7.71
N ASN A 158 -18.81 14.81 -6.88
CA ASN A 158 -18.73 16.27 -7.00
C ASN A 158 -17.55 16.85 -6.21
N LEU A 159 -16.34 16.35 -6.48
CA LEU A 159 -15.13 16.53 -5.66
C LEU A 159 -14.78 18.00 -5.43
N VAL A 160 -14.67 18.79 -6.50
CA VAL A 160 -14.26 20.21 -6.41
C VAL A 160 -15.27 21.04 -5.63
N ASN A 161 -16.57 20.86 -5.89
CA ASN A 161 -17.62 21.62 -5.20
C ASN A 161 -17.77 21.21 -3.73
N ASN A 162 -17.42 19.96 -3.39
CA ASN A 162 -17.50 19.46 -2.02
C ASN A 162 -16.25 19.74 -1.18
N ARG A 163 -15.11 20.15 -1.76
CA ARG A 163 -13.83 20.34 -1.06
C ARG A 163 -13.96 21.10 0.26
N THR A 164 -14.52 22.31 0.22
CA THR A 164 -14.70 23.15 1.42
C THR A 164 -15.60 22.49 2.47
N LYS A 165 -16.65 21.77 2.03
CA LYS A 165 -17.58 21.07 2.92
C LYS A 165 -16.89 19.89 3.61
N ILE A 166 -16.07 19.16 2.88
CA ILE A 166 -15.26 18.04 3.36
C ILE A 166 -14.23 18.52 4.39
N ASP A 167 -13.48 19.57 4.07
CA ASP A 167 -12.48 20.16 5.00
C ASP A 167 -13.14 20.61 6.31
N ASN A 168 -14.30 21.27 6.23
CA ASN A 168 -15.06 21.69 7.39
C ASN A 168 -15.59 20.49 8.21
N LEU A 169 -16.05 19.42 7.55
CA LEU A 169 -16.48 18.19 8.22
C LEU A 169 -15.30 17.52 8.92
N ALA A 170 -14.17 17.34 8.23
CA ALA A 170 -12.97 16.69 8.75
C ALA A 170 -12.46 17.39 10.02
N LYS A 171 -12.38 18.72 10.01
CA LYS A 171 -11.99 19.53 11.17
C LYS A 171 -13.02 19.46 12.30
N ARG A 172 -14.31 19.73 12.01
CA ARG A 172 -15.38 19.76 13.02
C ARG A 172 -15.59 18.40 13.70
N LYS A 173 -15.36 17.30 12.97
CA LYS A 173 -15.46 15.92 13.50
C LYS A 173 -14.13 15.35 13.96
N LEU A 174 -13.09 16.18 13.94
CA LEU A 174 -11.75 15.87 14.42
C LEU A 174 -11.26 14.54 13.82
N PHE A 175 -11.37 14.40 12.50
CA PHE A 175 -10.65 13.36 11.77
C PHE A 175 -9.15 13.66 11.84
N TYR A 176 -8.78 14.89 11.51
CA TYR A 176 -7.43 15.40 11.71
C TYR A 176 -7.45 16.91 11.95
N THR A 177 -6.40 17.42 12.60
CA THR A 177 -6.14 18.86 12.75
C THR A 177 -4.63 19.14 12.65
N ASN A 178 -4.24 20.41 12.49
CA ASN A 178 -2.85 20.80 12.48
C ASN A 178 -2.23 20.56 13.87
N SER A 179 -1.06 19.93 13.91
CA SER A 179 -0.36 19.72 15.18
C SER A 179 0.03 21.06 15.80
N PHE A 180 -0.08 21.13 17.14
CA PHE A 180 0.25 22.33 17.93
C PHE A 180 -0.57 23.58 17.58
N GLU A 181 -1.83 23.42 17.15
CA GLU A 181 -2.72 24.51 16.70
C GLU A 181 -2.78 25.70 17.68
N ILE A 182 -2.86 25.45 19.00
CA ILE A 182 -2.90 26.50 20.03
C ILE A 182 -1.59 27.30 20.18
N TYR A 183 -0.49 26.81 19.61
CA TYR A 183 0.81 27.48 19.55
C TYR A 183 1.06 28.18 18.20
N GLY A 184 0.05 28.27 17.34
CA GLY A 184 0.15 28.82 15.98
C GLY A 184 0.23 27.76 14.88
N GLY A 185 0.29 26.47 15.25
CA GLY A 185 0.36 25.34 14.33
C GLY A 185 1.73 25.13 13.68
N SER A 186 2.02 23.90 13.28
CA SER A 186 3.20 23.56 12.48
C SER A 186 2.79 23.04 11.10
N SER A 187 3.25 23.71 10.03
CA SER A 187 2.93 23.30 8.67
C SER A 187 3.50 21.91 8.36
N GLY A 188 2.64 21.04 7.83
CA GLY A 188 2.98 19.66 7.47
C GLY A 188 3.01 18.69 8.63
N LEU A 189 2.63 19.07 9.85
CA LEU A 189 2.42 18.15 10.97
C LEU A 189 0.92 18.08 11.29
N ILE A 190 0.40 16.86 11.40
CA ILE A 190 -1.02 16.61 11.54
C ILE A 190 -1.28 15.64 12.69
N ASP A 191 -2.21 16.01 13.57
CA ASP A 191 -2.73 15.16 14.64
C ASP A 191 -4.03 14.51 14.18
N TYR A 192 -4.13 13.19 14.28
CA TYR A 192 -5.39 12.48 14.09
C TYR A 192 -6.23 12.55 15.36
N GLY A 193 -7.51 12.95 15.23
CA GLY A 193 -8.46 12.90 16.34
C GLY A 193 -9.19 11.57 16.44
N PRO A 194 -10.17 11.43 17.34
CA PRO A 194 -10.82 10.14 17.62
C PRO A 194 -11.37 9.45 16.37
N SER A 195 -12.04 10.20 15.48
CA SER A 195 -12.62 9.65 14.25
C SER A 195 -11.53 9.19 13.27
N GLY A 196 -10.45 9.98 13.15
CA GLY A 196 -9.34 9.68 12.26
C GLY A 196 -8.46 8.54 12.75
N CYS A 197 -8.14 8.47 14.05
CA CYS A 197 -7.41 7.35 14.65
C CYS A 197 -8.13 6.03 14.40
N LEU A 198 -9.45 6.01 14.60
CA LEU A 198 -10.24 4.81 14.38
C LEU A 198 -10.30 4.42 12.89
N LEU A 199 -10.47 5.38 11.98
CA LEU A 199 -10.44 5.14 10.53
C LEU A 199 -9.08 4.63 10.06
N LYS A 200 -7.99 5.25 10.53
CA LYS A 200 -6.62 4.83 10.29
C LYS A 200 -6.40 3.38 10.75
N SER A 201 -6.84 3.04 11.96
CA SER A 201 -6.71 1.68 12.49
C SER A 201 -7.48 0.63 11.68
N GLU A 202 -8.72 0.93 11.25
CA GLU A 202 -9.47 0.02 10.38
C GLU A 202 -8.81 -0.13 9.00
N LEU A 203 -8.25 0.96 8.45
CA LEU A 203 -7.51 0.93 7.18
C LEU A 203 -6.25 0.06 7.27
N GLU A 204 -5.45 0.24 8.32
CA GLU A 204 -4.26 -0.60 8.56
C GLU A 204 -4.65 -2.07 8.74
N ASN A 205 -5.73 -2.35 9.48
CA ASN A 205 -6.22 -3.72 9.65
C ASN A 205 -6.67 -4.32 8.33
N LEU A 206 -7.43 -3.57 7.52
CA LEU A 206 -7.83 -3.99 6.19
C LEU A 206 -6.60 -4.30 5.32
N TRP A 207 -5.58 -3.44 5.37
CA TRP A 207 -4.33 -3.65 4.64
C TRP A 207 -3.60 -4.92 5.09
N ARG A 208 -3.48 -5.16 6.40
CA ARG A 208 -2.92 -6.40 6.96
C ARG A 208 -3.65 -7.65 6.47
N TYR A 209 -4.99 -7.64 6.48
CA TYR A 209 -5.78 -8.76 5.95
C TYR A 209 -5.66 -8.92 4.44
N HIS A 210 -5.54 -7.81 3.70
CA HIS A 210 -5.47 -7.85 2.25
C HIS A 210 -4.11 -8.32 1.73
N PHE A 211 -3.01 -7.91 2.36
CA PHE A 211 -1.65 -8.21 1.91
C PHE A 211 -0.95 -9.20 2.83
N ILE A 212 -0.70 -8.83 4.09
CA ILE A 212 0.11 -9.64 5.00
C ILE A 212 -0.48 -11.03 5.23
N PHE A 213 -1.74 -11.12 5.64
CA PHE A 213 -2.36 -12.42 5.94
C PHE A 213 -2.68 -13.22 4.68
N TYR A 214 -3.01 -12.55 3.58
CA TYR A 214 -3.33 -13.23 2.32
C TYR A 214 -2.09 -13.86 1.67
N ASP A 215 -0.96 -13.16 1.72
CA ASP A 215 0.32 -13.57 1.11
C ASP A 215 1.36 -14.08 2.10
N GLU A 216 0.95 -14.29 3.36
CA GLU A 216 1.80 -14.80 4.44
C GLU A 216 3.10 -13.99 4.60
N MET A 217 3.01 -12.67 4.39
CA MET A 217 4.16 -11.77 4.40
C MET A 217 4.74 -11.62 5.81
N LEU A 218 6.03 -11.33 5.88
CA LEU A 218 6.75 -11.17 7.14
C LEU A 218 6.70 -9.70 7.59
N GLU A 219 5.68 -9.34 8.37
CA GLU A 219 5.57 -8.00 8.99
C GLU A 219 6.67 -7.80 10.05
N ILE A 220 7.42 -6.69 9.94
CA ILE A 220 8.40 -6.24 10.93
C ILE A 220 8.15 -4.80 11.36
N SER A 221 8.79 -4.40 12.47
CA SER A 221 8.83 -3.02 12.93
C SER A 221 10.26 -2.61 13.24
N ALA A 222 10.87 -1.87 12.32
CA ALA A 222 12.19 -1.27 12.46
C ALA A 222 12.12 0.13 13.07
N THR A 223 13.26 0.62 13.57
CA THR A 223 13.39 1.95 14.18
C THR A 223 13.22 3.08 13.16
N CYS A 224 12.76 4.24 13.63
CA CYS A 224 12.71 5.46 12.81
C CYS A 224 14.06 6.18 12.73
N ILE A 225 14.88 6.09 13.78
CA ILE A 225 16.24 6.65 13.81
C ILE A 225 17.14 5.71 13.02
N THR A 226 17.82 6.26 12.01
CA THR A 226 18.65 5.52 11.06
C THR A 226 20.04 6.15 10.99
N PRO A 227 21.13 5.40 11.23
CA PRO A 227 22.49 5.91 11.12
C PRO A 227 22.82 6.45 9.73
N TYR A 228 23.67 7.49 9.67
CA TYR A 228 24.12 8.11 8.41
C TYR A 228 24.61 7.09 7.38
N THR A 229 25.39 6.09 7.81
CA THR A 229 25.99 5.08 6.93
C THR A 229 24.96 4.27 6.14
N VAL A 230 23.80 3.96 6.74
CA VAL A 230 22.72 3.22 6.08
C VAL A 230 22.10 4.05 4.96
N LEU A 231 21.82 5.33 5.21
CA LEU A 231 21.20 6.23 4.24
C LEU A 231 22.19 6.74 3.19
N LYS A 232 23.47 6.81 3.53
CA LYS A 232 24.55 7.04 2.56
C LYS A 232 24.70 5.85 1.61
N THR A 233 24.62 4.63 2.14
CA THR A 233 24.73 3.38 1.34
C THR A 233 23.55 3.20 0.38
N SER A 234 22.33 3.52 0.81
CA SER A 234 21.17 3.51 -0.09
C SER A 234 21.15 4.68 -1.09
N GLY A 235 21.99 5.70 -0.90
CA GLY A 235 22.11 6.86 -1.78
C GLY A 235 21.17 8.02 -1.42
N HIS A 236 20.37 7.90 -0.35
CA HIS A 236 19.50 8.98 0.12
C HIS A 236 20.27 10.23 0.51
N VAL A 237 21.42 10.11 1.16
CA VAL A 237 22.23 11.28 1.53
C VAL A 237 22.67 12.10 0.31
N ASP A 238 22.86 11.44 -0.84
CA ASP A 238 23.38 12.08 -2.05
C ASP A 238 22.29 12.57 -3.00
N ARG A 239 21.10 12.00 -2.92
CA ARG A 239 20.03 12.19 -3.92
C ARG A 239 18.73 12.71 -3.35
N PHE A 240 18.53 12.63 -2.03
CA PHE A 240 17.30 13.07 -1.37
C PHE A 240 17.36 14.58 -1.11
N THR A 241 17.66 15.32 -2.17
CA THR A 241 17.83 16.77 -2.19
C THR A 241 16.94 17.38 -3.26
N ASP A 242 16.07 18.32 -2.85
CA ASP A 242 15.29 19.12 -3.78
C ASP A 242 16.02 20.43 -4.09
N LEU A 243 15.76 21.01 -5.27
CA LEU A 243 16.21 22.35 -5.61
C LEU A 243 15.23 23.39 -5.07
N MET A 244 15.75 24.36 -4.31
CA MET A 244 15.01 25.45 -3.71
C MET A 244 15.32 26.78 -4.39
N ILE A 245 14.31 27.62 -4.50
CA ILE A 245 14.44 29.03 -4.85
C ILE A 245 13.91 29.87 -3.69
N ARG A 246 14.54 31.02 -3.45
CA ARG A 246 14.20 31.92 -2.34
C ARG A 246 13.79 33.27 -2.89
N ASP A 247 12.63 33.80 -2.49
CA ASP A 247 12.24 35.16 -2.82
C ASP A 247 13.28 36.15 -2.24
N ALA A 248 13.84 37.02 -3.09
CA ALA A 248 14.91 37.93 -2.70
C ALA A 248 14.47 38.98 -1.64
N VAL A 249 13.17 39.26 -1.54
CA VAL A 249 12.60 40.29 -0.66
C VAL A 249 11.94 39.66 0.56
N THR A 250 11.00 38.72 0.37
CA THR A 250 10.27 38.12 1.50
C THR A 250 11.11 37.08 2.24
N GLY A 251 12.08 36.48 1.53
CA GLY A 251 12.88 35.39 2.05
C GLY A 251 12.15 34.04 2.04
N ASP A 252 10.93 33.98 1.51
CA ASP A 252 10.15 32.74 1.42
C ASP A 252 10.82 31.75 0.48
N PHE A 253 10.71 30.47 0.82
CA PHE A 253 11.29 29.40 0.05
C PHE A 253 10.23 28.61 -0.72
N TYR A 254 10.57 28.26 -1.95
CA TYR A 254 9.75 27.46 -2.84
C TYR A 254 10.59 26.32 -3.43
N ARG A 255 9.95 25.18 -3.64
CA ARG A 255 10.55 24.09 -4.41
C ARG A 255 10.52 24.48 -5.90
N ALA A 256 11.69 24.48 -6.54
CA ALA A 256 11.89 25.16 -7.81
C ALA A 256 11.03 24.54 -8.94
N ASP A 257 11.11 23.22 -9.11
CA ASP A 257 10.32 22.44 -10.08
C ASP A 257 8.81 22.70 -9.95
N LYS A 258 8.24 22.59 -8.74
CA LYS A 258 6.79 22.73 -8.53
C LYS A 258 6.32 24.16 -8.72
N TYR A 259 7.10 25.14 -8.26
CA TYR A 259 6.78 26.55 -8.49
C TYR A 259 6.80 26.89 -9.98
N ILE A 260 7.81 26.43 -10.71
CA ILE A 260 7.92 26.65 -12.16
C ILE A 260 6.78 25.95 -12.90
N ALA A 261 6.43 24.72 -12.51
CA ALA A 261 5.31 23.99 -13.08
C ALA A 261 3.99 24.77 -12.93
N GLU A 262 3.67 25.19 -11.70
CA GLU A 262 2.47 25.98 -11.40
C GLU A 262 2.46 27.31 -12.18
N TYR A 263 3.58 28.02 -12.22
CA TYR A 263 3.71 29.29 -12.93
C TYR A 263 3.46 29.15 -14.44
N LEU A 264 4.09 28.15 -15.08
CA LEU A 264 3.93 27.90 -16.51
C LEU A 264 2.51 27.44 -16.85
N THR A 265 1.93 26.53 -16.07
CA THR A 265 0.55 26.06 -16.27
C THR A 265 -0.45 27.21 -16.17
N ASN A 266 -0.33 28.06 -15.14
CA ASN A 266 -1.19 29.23 -14.98
C ASN A 266 -1.06 30.20 -16.16
N ARG A 267 0.15 30.42 -16.66
CA ARG A 267 0.41 31.29 -17.82
C ARG A 267 -0.22 30.76 -19.12
N VAL A 268 -0.21 29.44 -19.33
CA VAL A 268 -0.89 28.78 -20.44
C VAL A 268 -2.41 28.96 -20.33
N GLU A 269 -2.99 28.81 -19.13
CA GLU A 269 -4.42 29.01 -18.90
C GLU A 269 -4.86 30.47 -19.09
N GLU A 270 -4.06 31.43 -18.65
CA GLU A 270 -4.30 32.86 -18.89
C GLU A 270 -4.25 33.22 -20.38
N GLY A 271 -3.35 32.60 -21.14
CA GLY A 271 -3.27 32.73 -22.60
C GLY A 271 -4.54 32.26 -23.30
N LYS A 272 -5.14 31.15 -22.84
CA LYS A 272 -6.40 30.60 -23.39
C LYS A 272 -7.64 31.46 -23.09
N LYS A 273 -7.60 32.29 -22.04
CA LYS A 273 -8.73 33.14 -21.59
C LYS A 273 -8.80 34.50 -22.30
N LYS A 274 -7.78 34.90 -23.07
CA LYS A 274 -7.83 36.14 -23.86
C LYS A 274 -8.50 35.87 -25.22
N PRO A 275 -9.69 36.41 -25.51
CA PRO A 275 -10.27 36.29 -26.85
C PRO A 275 -9.39 37.04 -27.85
N ASN A 276 -9.08 36.40 -28.98
CA ASN A 276 -8.42 36.99 -30.14
C ASN A 276 -9.28 38.13 -30.70
N ASN A 277 -9.19 39.30 -30.08
CA ASN A 277 -9.79 40.53 -30.58
C ASN A 277 -8.80 41.22 -31.53
N THR A 278 -8.52 40.56 -32.65
CA THR A 278 -7.86 41.19 -33.79
C THR A 278 -8.37 40.61 -35.10
N VAL A 279 -9.68 40.73 -35.35
CA VAL A 279 -10.17 40.73 -36.73
C VAL A 279 -9.78 42.09 -37.33
N LYS A 280 -8.55 42.19 -37.82
CA LYS A 280 -8.22 43.18 -38.86
C LYS A 280 -8.53 42.53 -40.21
N ARG A 281 -9.59 43.04 -40.84
CA ARG A 281 -9.84 42.93 -42.28
C ARG A 281 -8.56 43.20 -43.06
N ILE A 282 -8.11 42.24 -43.85
CA ILE A 282 -7.46 42.50 -45.14
C ILE A 282 -8.06 41.50 -46.12
N GLU A 283 -8.73 42.04 -47.13
CA GLU A 283 -9.28 41.36 -48.28
C GLU A 283 -8.14 40.95 -49.24
N GLN A 284 -8.33 39.82 -49.93
CA GLN A 284 -7.79 39.45 -51.25
C GLN A 284 -6.27 39.64 -51.51
N ASP A 285 -5.56 38.52 -51.62
CA ASP A 285 -4.87 38.19 -52.88
C ASP A 285 -4.40 36.73 -52.90
N GLU A 286 -4.67 36.06 -54.01
CA GLU A 286 -4.27 34.70 -54.33
C GLU A 286 -2.78 34.64 -54.70
N GLY A 287 -2.07 33.64 -54.17
CA GLY A 287 -0.80 33.17 -54.74
C GLY A 287 0.44 33.38 -53.88
N SER A 288 0.79 32.39 -53.06
CA SER A 288 2.16 31.86 -52.95
C SER A 288 2.20 30.69 -51.98
N MET A 289 2.70 29.58 -52.51
CA MET A 289 2.99 28.35 -51.81
C MET A 289 4.44 28.46 -51.33
N ASP A 290 4.69 28.74 -50.04
CA ASP A 290 5.95 28.38 -49.38
C ASP A 290 5.86 28.44 -47.84
N LYS A 291 6.37 27.38 -47.19
CA LYS A 291 6.90 27.31 -45.81
C LYS A 291 6.00 27.75 -44.64
N ARG A 292 5.18 26.83 -44.16
CA ARG A 292 4.85 26.77 -42.72
C ARG A 292 5.86 25.84 -42.05
N ASP A 293 6.97 26.44 -41.64
CA ASP A 293 8.01 25.81 -40.84
C ASP A 293 7.49 25.38 -39.46
N ASN A 294 8.07 24.28 -38.99
CA ASN A 294 7.94 23.67 -37.66
C ASN A 294 8.24 24.65 -36.51
N GLN A 295 7.23 25.37 -36.00
CA GLN A 295 7.27 25.93 -34.64
C GLN A 295 6.19 25.26 -33.80
N MET A 296 6.62 24.48 -32.80
CA MET A 296 5.72 24.05 -31.72
C MET A 296 5.11 25.31 -31.09
N ASP A 297 3.79 25.31 -30.90
CA ASP A 297 3.04 26.34 -30.17
C ASP A 297 3.75 26.63 -28.82
N ASP A 298 3.92 27.91 -28.46
CA ASP A 298 4.57 28.34 -27.21
C ASP A 298 3.93 27.68 -25.99
N ALA A 299 2.62 27.41 -26.04
CA ALA A 299 1.90 26.67 -25.00
C ALA A 299 2.36 25.21 -24.90
N GLU A 300 2.57 24.54 -26.04
CA GLU A 300 3.07 23.15 -26.07
C GLU A 300 4.52 23.08 -25.62
N GLN A 301 5.35 24.10 -25.94
CA GLN A 301 6.72 24.20 -25.43
C GLN A 301 6.74 24.36 -23.91
N MET A 302 5.91 25.25 -23.35
CA MET A 302 5.78 25.40 -21.90
C MET A 302 5.34 24.09 -21.23
N MET A 303 4.34 23.40 -21.79
CA MET A 303 3.87 22.12 -21.26
C MET A 303 4.89 20.98 -21.43
N ALA A 304 5.73 21.01 -22.46
CA ALA A 304 6.84 20.09 -22.63
C ALA A 304 7.94 20.34 -21.57
N VAL A 305 8.19 21.60 -21.22
CA VAL A 305 9.07 21.95 -20.09
C VAL A 305 8.48 21.41 -18.79
N VAL A 306 7.21 21.65 -18.50
CA VAL A 306 6.53 21.15 -17.28
C VAL A 306 6.68 19.63 -17.12
N ARG A 307 6.53 18.88 -18.22
CA ARG A 307 6.71 17.41 -18.25
C ARG A 307 8.12 16.93 -17.94
N ARG A 308 9.13 17.80 -18.06
CA ARG A 308 10.54 17.47 -17.87
C ARG A 308 11.16 18.08 -16.61
N LEU A 309 10.41 18.87 -15.84
CA LEU A 309 10.95 19.60 -14.67
C LEU A 309 11.45 18.64 -13.59
N ASP A 310 10.77 17.52 -13.37
CA ASP A 310 11.23 16.46 -12.48
C ASP A 310 12.48 15.80 -13.09
N GLY A 311 13.63 16.02 -12.44
CA GLY A 311 14.94 15.49 -12.86
C GLY A 311 15.93 16.52 -13.43
N MET A 312 15.53 17.79 -13.56
CA MET A 312 16.45 18.84 -14.03
C MET A 312 17.48 19.23 -12.98
N ASN A 313 18.69 19.55 -13.43
CA ASN A 313 19.78 20.03 -12.58
C ASN A 313 19.68 21.54 -12.31
N GLU A 314 20.55 22.05 -11.42
CA GLU A 314 20.58 23.46 -11.00
C GLU A 314 20.71 24.44 -12.19
N GLN A 315 21.52 24.09 -13.19
CA GLN A 315 21.78 24.95 -14.35
C GLN A 315 20.57 24.99 -15.30
N GLU A 316 19.92 23.86 -15.51
CA GLU A 316 18.72 23.74 -16.35
C GLU A 316 17.56 24.53 -15.76
N ILE A 317 17.30 24.39 -14.45
CA ILE A 317 16.27 25.15 -13.74
C ILE A 317 16.57 26.65 -13.81
N LYS A 318 17.82 27.05 -13.59
CA LYS A 318 18.24 28.46 -13.71
C LYS A 318 18.04 29.00 -15.13
N GLY A 319 18.29 28.17 -16.15
CA GLY A 319 18.03 28.48 -17.55
C GLY A 319 16.56 28.76 -17.83
N ILE A 320 15.65 27.89 -17.35
CA ILE A 320 14.19 28.03 -17.52
C ILE A 320 13.66 29.27 -16.81
N MET A 321 14.10 29.51 -15.57
CA MET A 321 13.71 30.70 -14.82
C MET A 321 14.05 31.99 -15.57
N LYS A 322 15.22 32.01 -16.23
CA LYS A 322 15.65 33.14 -17.05
C LYS A 322 14.89 33.23 -18.37
N GLN A 323 14.65 32.09 -19.04
CA GLN A 323 13.96 32.03 -20.33
C GLN A 323 12.52 32.55 -20.23
N TYR A 324 11.79 32.18 -19.17
CA TYR A 324 10.38 32.54 -19.01
C TYR A 324 10.13 33.72 -18.05
N ASP A 325 11.20 34.37 -17.59
CA ASP A 325 11.20 35.45 -16.59
C ASP A 325 10.27 35.14 -15.40
N ILE A 326 10.60 34.07 -14.69
CA ILE A 326 9.80 33.54 -13.59
C ILE A 326 10.02 34.40 -12.33
N LYS A 327 8.95 35.01 -11.83
CA LYS A 327 8.95 35.87 -10.64
C LYS A 327 8.15 35.26 -9.49
N SER A 328 8.37 35.75 -8.27
CA SER A 328 7.62 35.36 -7.09
C SER A 328 6.16 35.86 -7.13
N PRO A 329 5.27 35.41 -6.21
CA PRO A 329 3.91 35.94 -6.11
C PRO A 329 3.88 37.45 -5.86
N GLY A 330 4.90 37.97 -5.15
CA GLY A 330 5.13 39.40 -4.94
C GLY A 330 5.77 40.13 -6.13
N LYS A 331 5.97 39.44 -7.26
CA LYS A 331 6.72 39.89 -8.46
C LYS A 331 8.19 40.20 -8.20
N ASN A 332 8.78 39.59 -7.18
CA ASN A 332 10.20 39.73 -6.87
C ASN A 332 11.05 38.72 -7.65
N ASP A 333 12.34 39.01 -7.75
CA ASP A 333 13.32 38.06 -8.25
C ASP A 333 13.59 36.93 -7.24
N PHE A 334 13.97 35.77 -7.77
CA PHE A 334 14.39 34.63 -6.97
C PHE A 334 15.92 34.54 -6.87
N VAL A 335 16.39 34.09 -5.71
CA VAL A 335 17.77 33.70 -5.45
C VAL A 335 17.85 32.17 -5.47
N GLY A 336 18.84 31.61 -6.19
CA GLY A 336 19.02 30.16 -6.36
C GLY A 336 19.09 29.74 -7.83
N PRO A 337 18.83 28.46 -8.15
CA PRO A 337 18.40 27.38 -7.25
C PRO A 337 19.52 26.83 -6.34
N PHE A 338 19.16 26.26 -5.19
CA PHE A 338 20.10 25.64 -4.23
C PHE A 338 19.62 24.24 -3.79
N PRO A 339 20.50 23.26 -3.58
CA PRO A 339 20.11 21.95 -3.09
C PRO A 339 19.74 21.98 -1.60
N PHE A 340 18.69 21.26 -1.23
CA PHE A 340 18.21 21.14 0.15
C PHE A 340 17.86 19.71 0.51
N ASN A 341 18.48 19.19 1.57
CA ASN A 341 18.26 17.82 2.03
C ASN A 341 16.89 17.69 2.70
N LEU A 342 16.08 16.76 2.20
CA LEU A 342 14.75 16.47 2.70
C LEU A 342 14.73 15.51 3.90
N MET A 343 15.88 15.12 4.46
CA MET A 343 15.92 14.26 5.65
C MET A 343 16.09 15.07 6.93
N PHE A 344 15.35 14.73 7.97
CA PHE A 344 15.56 15.31 9.29
C PHE A 344 16.80 14.69 9.94
N GLN A 345 17.84 15.49 10.12
CA GLN A 345 19.06 15.07 10.79
C GLN A 345 18.89 15.11 12.32
N THR A 346 19.47 14.13 13.00
CA THR A 346 19.57 14.04 14.46
C THR A 346 20.93 13.43 14.86
N ARG A 347 21.13 13.20 16.16
CA ARG A 347 22.35 12.61 16.72
C ARG A 347 22.04 11.47 17.67
N ILE A 348 22.84 10.41 17.62
CA ILE A 348 22.75 9.26 18.52
C ILE A 348 23.74 9.44 19.67
N GLY A 349 23.21 9.58 20.88
CA GLY A 349 24.00 9.69 22.11
C GLY A 349 24.57 11.10 22.40
N PRO A 350 25.14 11.32 23.59
CA PRO A 350 25.47 12.65 24.10
C PRO A 350 26.91 13.14 23.79
N LYS A 351 27.69 12.45 22.97
CA LYS A 351 29.16 12.52 22.96
C LYS A 351 29.83 13.84 22.49
N GLU A 352 29.09 14.91 22.22
CA GLU A 352 29.69 16.21 21.83
C GLU A 352 29.90 17.22 22.97
N ASP A 353 29.39 17.00 24.18
CA ASP A 353 29.58 17.98 25.28
C ASP A 353 30.99 17.96 25.90
N VAL A 354 31.84 16.99 25.55
CA VAL A 354 33.20 16.87 26.10
C VAL A 354 34.25 17.52 25.18
N GLU A 355 34.04 17.56 23.86
CA GLU A 355 35.02 18.13 22.93
C GLU A 355 34.84 19.64 22.73
N ASN A 356 33.60 20.16 22.78
CA ASN A 356 33.37 21.61 22.74
C ASN A 356 33.84 22.32 24.02
N ASN A 357 33.93 21.63 25.15
CA ASN A 357 34.52 22.17 26.40
C ASN A 357 36.06 22.07 26.43
N ASN A 358 36.67 21.19 25.63
CA ASN A 358 38.12 21.06 25.53
C ASN A 358 38.75 21.89 24.39
N ALA A 359 37.94 22.47 23.50
CA ALA A 359 38.39 23.49 22.54
C ALA A 359 38.95 24.77 23.19
N GLN A 360 38.80 24.95 24.52
CA GLN A 360 39.47 26.00 25.31
C GLN A 360 40.73 25.54 26.05
N ARG A 361 41.12 24.25 26.00
CA ARG A 361 42.37 23.78 26.60
C ARG A 361 43.13 22.92 25.62
N GLY A 362 43.97 23.62 24.83
CA GLY A 362 44.90 22.99 23.92
C GLY A 362 45.73 21.90 24.61
N LYS A 363 45.71 20.71 24.03
CA LYS A 363 46.87 19.83 23.90
C LYS A 363 46.62 18.82 22.78
N SER A 364 47.61 18.76 21.91
CA SER A 364 47.73 18.06 20.65
C SER A 364 48.07 16.57 20.82
N ASN A 365 47.81 15.81 19.74
CA ASN A 365 48.39 14.51 19.36
C ASN A 365 47.54 13.25 19.57
N GLU A 366 46.35 13.19 18.96
CA GLU A 366 45.80 11.92 18.46
C GLU A 366 45.48 12.04 16.96
N SER A 367 45.76 10.98 16.22
CA SER A 367 45.71 10.90 14.75
C SER A 367 44.35 11.30 14.19
N SER A 368 44.36 12.25 13.24
CA SER A 368 43.21 12.88 12.59
C SER A 368 42.24 11.92 11.85
N THR A 369 42.58 10.65 11.64
CA THR A 369 41.73 9.69 10.94
C THR A 369 40.68 9.01 11.82
N HIS A 370 40.89 8.91 13.14
CA HIS A 370 39.94 8.30 14.07
C HIS A 370 38.88 9.28 14.61
N ALA A 371 39.18 10.58 14.62
CA ALA A 371 38.23 11.62 15.05
C ALA A 371 37.12 11.86 14.00
N GLU A 372 37.46 11.93 12.71
CA GLU A 372 36.47 12.11 11.63
C GLU A 372 35.52 10.91 11.46
N THR A 373 36.04 9.69 11.65
CA THR A 373 35.22 8.46 11.59
C THR A 373 34.26 8.33 12.78
N ASN A 374 34.64 8.82 13.97
CA ASN A 374 33.76 8.85 15.13
C ASN A 374 32.66 9.93 15.02
N HIS A 375 32.94 11.07 14.38
CA HIS A 375 31.94 12.13 14.19
C HIS A 375 30.80 11.69 13.26
N LEU A 376 31.09 10.94 12.18
CA LEU A 376 30.07 10.43 11.26
C LEU A 376 29.23 9.30 11.86
N ASN A 377 29.76 8.54 12.82
CA ASN A 377 29.03 7.46 13.50
C ASN A 377 27.90 7.95 14.42
N ASN A 378 27.97 9.20 14.90
CA ASN A 378 26.93 9.78 15.74
C ASN A 378 25.83 10.47 14.96
N ILE A 379 26.02 10.74 13.66
CA ILE A 379 25.01 11.37 12.82
C ILE A 379 23.97 10.31 12.44
N ALA A 380 22.70 10.67 12.64
CA ALA A 380 21.57 9.86 12.21
C ALA A 380 20.52 10.75 11.55
N PHE A 381 19.57 10.12 10.90
CA PHE A 381 18.39 10.80 10.39
C PHE A 381 17.14 10.07 10.85
N LEU A 382 16.02 10.78 10.80
CA LEU A 382 14.73 10.11 10.74
C LEU A 382 14.57 9.51 9.34
N ARG A 383 14.15 8.25 9.27
CA ARG A 383 14.04 7.51 7.99
C ARG A 383 13.06 8.20 7.02
N PRO A 384 13.41 8.36 5.74
CA PRO A 384 12.51 8.91 4.73
C PRO A 384 11.52 7.89 4.13
N GLU A 385 11.80 6.60 4.32
CA GLU A 385 11.04 5.42 3.87
C GLU A 385 11.14 4.30 4.92
N THR A 386 10.28 3.28 4.85
CA THR A 386 10.31 2.11 5.73
C THR A 386 11.14 0.94 5.19
N ALA A 387 11.34 0.88 3.87
CA ALA A 387 12.05 -0.16 3.11
C ALA A 387 13.42 -0.55 3.67
N GLN A 388 14.26 0.44 4.03
CA GLN A 388 15.63 0.19 4.52
C GLN A 388 15.66 -0.73 5.76
N GLY A 389 14.64 -0.68 6.62
CA GLY A 389 14.53 -1.58 7.76
C GLY A 389 14.36 -3.05 7.38
N ILE A 390 13.70 -3.30 6.24
CA ILE A 390 13.47 -4.63 5.68
C ILE A 390 14.76 -5.13 5.02
N PHE A 391 15.42 -4.30 4.20
CA PHE A 391 16.68 -4.68 3.52
C PHE A 391 17.79 -5.08 4.49
N VAL A 392 18.03 -4.29 5.55
CA VAL A 392 19.09 -4.62 6.54
C VAL A 392 18.78 -5.87 7.36
N ASN A 393 17.50 -6.30 7.40
CA ASN A 393 17.08 -7.55 8.06
C ASN A 393 16.81 -8.69 7.07
N PHE A 394 17.08 -8.53 5.77
CA PHE A 394 16.79 -9.52 4.72
C PHE A 394 17.22 -10.94 5.11
N LYS A 395 18.47 -11.12 5.58
CA LYS A 395 18.99 -12.43 5.95
C LYS A 395 18.16 -13.10 7.05
N LYS A 396 17.75 -12.35 8.08
CA LYS A 396 16.92 -12.88 9.18
C LYS A 396 15.52 -13.24 8.70
N LEU A 397 14.96 -12.44 7.79
CA LEU A 397 13.66 -12.72 7.19
C LEU A 397 13.70 -13.98 6.33
N LEU A 398 14.74 -14.13 5.50
CA LEU A 398 14.96 -15.33 4.70
C LEU A 398 15.14 -16.57 5.60
N GLU A 399 15.92 -16.47 6.67
CA GLU A 399 16.07 -17.53 7.67
C GLU A 399 14.75 -17.89 8.34
N TYR A 400 13.94 -16.89 8.73
CA TYR A 400 12.61 -17.09 9.32
C TYR A 400 11.66 -17.79 8.33
N ASN A 401 11.76 -17.47 7.03
CA ASN A 401 11.03 -18.14 5.97
C ASN A 401 11.59 -19.53 5.59
N GLY A 402 12.57 -20.05 6.33
CA GLY A 402 13.19 -21.35 6.07
C GLY A 402 14.04 -21.38 4.79
N GLY A 403 14.56 -20.24 4.34
CA GLY A 403 15.39 -20.11 3.14
C GLY A 403 14.61 -20.18 1.82
N LYS A 404 13.26 -20.15 1.87
CA LYS A 404 12.41 -20.25 0.68
C LYS A 404 12.27 -18.91 -0.03
N MET A 405 12.23 -18.99 -1.35
CA MET A 405 12.00 -17.88 -2.27
C MET A 405 10.85 -18.25 -3.23
N PRO A 406 10.06 -17.29 -3.72
CA PRO A 406 10.06 -15.88 -3.30
C PRO A 406 9.47 -15.69 -1.89
N PHE A 407 9.66 -14.51 -1.29
CA PHE A 407 9.00 -14.13 -0.04
C PHE A 407 8.88 -12.60 0.07
N ALA A 408 7.99 -12.11 0.92
CA ALA A 408 7.82 -10.68 1.17
C ALA A 408 8.15 -10.30 2.62
N GLY A 409 8.89 -9.21 2.81
CA GLY A 409 8.88 -8.45 4.06
C GLY A 409 7.89 -7.30 3.96
N ALA A 410 7.23 -6.94 5.06
CA ALA A 410 6.32 -5.82 5.10
C ALA A 410 6.54 -4.96 6.35
N GLN A 411 6.25 -3.67 6.28
CA GLN A 411 6.32 -2.78 7.43
C GLN A 411 5.28 -1.67 7.34
N ILE A 412 4.56 -1.45 8.45
CA ILE A 412 3.73 -0.26 8.65
C ILE A 412 4.43 0.64 9.67
N GLY A 413 4.66 1.91 9.33
CA GLY A 413 5.19 2.86 10.29
C GLY A 413 5.51 4.23 9.70
N LEU A 414 6.01 5.10 10.57
CA LEU A 414 6.28 6.50 10.22
C LEU A 414 7.48 6.64 9.27
N GLY A 415 7.34 7.54 8.30
CA GLY A 415 8.40 8.12 7.48
C GLY A 415 8.42 9.63 7.64
N PHE A 416 9.58 10.23 7.43
CA PHE A 416 9.82 11.64 7.66
C PHE A 416 10.48 12.29 6.46
N ARG A 417 9.86 13.35 5.93
CA ARG A 417 10.41 14.14 4.82
C ARG A 417 10.33 15.61 5.20
N ASN A 418 11.45 16.29 5.29
CA ASN A 418 11.56 17.70 5.60
C ASN A 418 11.09 18.55 4.41
N GLU A 419 9.82 18.46 4.10
CA GLU A 419 9.21 19.10 2.95
C GLU A 419 9.30 20.63 3.06
N ILE A 420 9.61 21.27 1.93
CA ILE A 420 9.88 22.70 1.82
C ILE A 420 8.60 23.50 2.06
N SER A 421 7.51 23.13 1.37
CA SER A 421 6.21 23.78 1.50
C SER A 421 5.10 22.73 1.62
N PRO A 422 4.84 22.22 2.84
CA PRO A 422 3.70 21.35 3.10
C PRO A 422 2.39 22.08 2.79
N ARG A 423 1.48 21.43 2.05
CA ARG A 423 0.20 22.01 1.59
C ARG A 423 -0.87 20.92 1.51
N ASN A 424 -2.13 21.34 1.48
CA ASN A 424 -3.30 20.50 1.19
C ASN A 424 -3.54 19.37 2.22
N GLY A 425 -3.46 19.70 3.51
CA GLY A 425 -3.80 18.77 4.59
C GLY A 425 -2.90 17.53 4.62
N LEU A 426 -3.51 16.34 4.50
CA LEU A 426 -2.81 15.05 4.56
C LEU A 426 -2.00 14.70 3.31
N LEU A 427 -2.12 15.47 2.22
CA LEU A 427 -1.52 15.11 0.93
C LEU A 427 0.01 15.28 0.91
N ARG A 428 0.50 16.31 1.60
CA ARG A 428 1.92 16.67 1.62
C ARG A 428 2.32 17.14 3.01
N VAL A 429 2.82 16.20 3.80
CA VAL A 429 3.16 16.35 5.22
C VAL A 429 4.62 15.95 5.47
N ARG A 430 5.16 16.33 6.63
CA ARG A 430 6.54 16.09 7.03
C ARG A 430 6.74 14.79 7.80
N GLU A 431 5.69 14.34 8.45
CA GLU A 431 5.60 13.08 9.16
C GLU A 431 4.34 12.37 8.69
N PHE A 432 4.46 11.14 8.20
CA PHE A 432 3.34 10.35 7.73
C PHE A 432 3.61 8.87 7.90
N GLU A 433 2.54 8.10 7.99
CA GLU A 433 2.65 6.65 8.02
C GLU A 433 2.60 6.07 6.61
N MET A 434 3.46 5.09 6.37
CA MET A 434 3.54 4.31 5.16
C MET A 434 3.31 2.84 5.52
N ALA A 435 2.75 2.10 4.57
CA ALA A 435 2.79 0.64 4.58
C ALA A 435 3.55 0.18 3.35
N GLU A 436 4.71 -0.43 3.52
CA GLU A 436 5.58 -0.85 2.42
C GLU A 436 5.78 -2.37 2.44
N ILE A 437 5.88 -2.95 1.25
CA ILE A 437 6.12 -4.36 1.03
C ILE A 437 7.38 -4.48 0.17
N GLU A 438 8.34 -5.30 0.59
CA GLU A 438 9.49 -5.69 -0.23
C GLU A 438 9.33 -7.15 -0.62
N TYR A 439 8.91 -7.40 -1.86
CA TYR A 439 8.78 -8.75 -2.41
C TYR A 439 10.08 -9.19 -3.08
N PHE A 440 10.81 -10.08 -2.41
CA PHE A 440 12.07 -10.63 -2.88
C PHE A 440 11.83 -11.81 -3.82
N VAL A 441 12.30 -11.68 -5.06
CA VAL A 441 12.07 -12.65 -6.14
C VAL A 441 13.35 -12.98 -6.91
N ASN A 442 13.39 -14.15 -7.54
CA ASN A 442 14.50 -14.51 -8.42
C ASN A 442 14.50 -13.58 -9.67
N PRO A 443 15.64 -12.92 -9.97
CA PRO A 443 15.77 -12.07 -11.15
C PRO A 443 15.40 -12.73 -12.48
N GLU A 444 15.61 -14.04 -12.62
CA GLU A 444 15.33 -14.81 -13.85
C GLU A 444 13.88 -15.32 -13.92
N LYS A 445 13.16 -15.30 -12.80
CA LYS A 445 11.78 -15.79 -12.67
C LYS A 445 10.94 -14.80 -11.88
N LYS A 446 10.71 -13.61 -12.45
CA LYS A 446 9.90 -12.55 -11.83
C LYS A 446 8.39 -12.85 -11.92
N CYS A 447 7.95 -13.89 -11.21
CA CYS A 447 6.55 -14.24 -11.10
C CYS A 447 6.04 -14.22 -9.66
N HIS A 448 4.71 -14.22 -9.52
CA HIS A 448 4.04 -14.41 -8.25
C HIS A 448 3.20 -15.68 -8.32
N GLU A 449 3.28 -16.54 -7.30
CA GLU A 449 2.60 -17.84 -7.30
C GLU A 449 1.08 -17.71 -7.52
N LYS A 450 0.46 -16.65 -7.02
CA LYS A 450 -0.97 -16.36 -7.14
C LYS A 450 -1.35 -15.47 -8.31
N TYR A 451 -0.42 -15.13 -9.21
CA TYR A 451 -0.71 -14.28 -10.37
C TYR A 451 -1.89 -14.81 -11.20
N HIS A 452 -1.96 -16.13 -11.38
CA HIS A 452 -3.03 -16.82 -12.10
C HIS A 452 -4.44 -16.47 -11.60
N LEU A 453 -4.63 -16.19 -10.31
CA LEU A 453 -5.95 -15.84 -9.72
C LEU A 453 -6.46 -14.45 -10.12
N PHE A 454 -5.57 -13.59 -10.60
CA PHE A 454 -5.84 -12.16 -10.81
C PHE A 454 -5.55 -11.69 -12.24
N LYS A 455 -4.94 -12.52 -13.09
CA LYS A 455 -4.53 -12.16 -14.45
C LYS A 455 -5.68 -11.71 -15.36
N HIS A 456 -6.93 -12.09 -15.05
CA HIS A 456 -8.13 -11.72 -15.80
C HIS A 456 -8.79 -10.42 -15.33
N LEU A 457 -8.25 -9.75 -14.31
CA LEU A 457 -8.73 -8.43 -13.91
C LEU A 457 -8.41 -7.39 -14.99
N ILE A 458 -9.30 -6.41 -15.12
CA ILE A 458 -9.13 -5.28 -16.02
C ILE A 458 -8.69 -4.08 -15.20
N LEU A 459 -7.54 -3.48 -15.55
CA LEU A 459 -7.01 -2.32 -14.85
C LEU A 459 -7.09 -1.06 -15.72
N PRO A 460 -7.39 0.11 -15.10
CA PRO A 460 -7.29 1.41 -15.76
C PRO A 460 -5.81 1.84 -15.85
N LEU A 461 -5.11 1.43 -16.90
CA LEU A 461 -3.69 1.72 -17.11
C LEU A 461 -3.49 3.03 -17.85
N TYR A 462 -2.44 3.77 -17.51
CA TYR A 462 -1.99 4.96 -18.22
C TYR A 462 -0.49 4.81 -18.57
N PRO A 463 -0.18 4.04 -19.64
CA PRO A 463 1.19 3.70 -20.03
C PRO A 463 2.01 4.91 -20.51
N ARG A 464 3.33 4.75 -20.63
CA ARG A 464 4.25 5.82 -21.11
C ARG A 464 3.86 6.38 -22.47
N GLU A 465 3.48 5.51 -23.40
CA GLU A 465 3.15 5.90 -24.78
C GLU A 465 1.91 6.81 -24.83
N GLU A 466 0.87 6.47 -24.06
CA GLU A 466 -0.38 7.24 -23.96
C GLU A 466 -0.18 8.57 -23.22
N GLN A 467 0.84 8.68 -22.35
CA GLN A 467 1.22 9.93 -21.69
C GLN A 467 1.93 10.91 -22.64
N LEU A 468 2.72 10.38 -23.57
CA LEU A 468 3.50 11.18 -24.52
C LEU A 468 2.73 11.52 -25.80
N ALA A 469 1.61 10.84 -26.06
CA ALA A 469 0.72 11.16 -27.17
C ALA A 469 0.17 12.60 -27.05
N SER A 470 0.31 13.40 -28.12
CA SER A 470 -0.19 14.78 -28.18
C SER A 470 -1.65 14.84 -28.66
N GLY A 471 -2.44 15.79 -28.12
CA GLY A 471 -3.85 16.03 -28.48
C GLY A 471 -4.90 15.33 -27.59
N GLU A 472 -6.13 15.19 -28.07
CA GLU A 472 -7.27 14.51 -27.39
C GLU A 472 -7.06 12.98 -27.15
N HIS A 473 -5.89 12.44 -27.50
CA HIS A 473 -5.60 11.01 -27.52
C HIS A 473 -4.88 10.51 -26.26
N SER A 474 -4.53 11.38 -25.31
CA SER A 474 -4.03 10.96 -24.01
C SER A 474 -5.17 10.37 -23.18
N ARG A 475 -5.20 9.05 -23.04
CA ARG A 475 -6.31 8.35 -22.38
C ARG A 475 -5.84 7.22 -21.47
N VAL A 476 -6.65 6.96 -20.46
CA VAL A 476 -6.57 5.74 -19.66
C VAL A 476 -7.08 4.58 -20.50
N VAL A 477 -6.28 3.52 -20.59
CA VAL A 477 -6.60 2.29 -21.33
C VAL A 477 -7.01 1.22 -20.33
N TYR A 478 -8.20 0.67 -20.51
CA TYR A 478 -8.69 -0.46 -19.72
C TYR A 478 -8.20 -1.75 -20.37
N MET A 479 -7.29 -2.44 -19.70
CA MET A 479 -6.62 -3.62 -20.24
C MET A 479 -6.63 -4.77 -19.23
N GLU A 480 -6.80 -5.99 -19.74
CA GLU A 480 -6.64 -7.20 -18.94
C GLU A 480 -5.18 -7.36 -18.52
N ILE A 481 -4.94 -7.79 -17.29
CA ILE A 481 -3.58 -7.90 -16.75
C ILE A 481 -2.72 -8.89 -17.55
N GLU A 482 -3.28 -10.02 -17.96
CA GLU A 482 -2.60 -11.00 -18.83
C GLU A 482 -2.17 -10.38 -20.16
N GLU A 483 -3.05 -9.57 -20.77
CA GLU A 483 -2.76 -8.86 -22.01
C GLU A 483 -1.63 -7.83 -21.82
N ALA A 484 -1.68 -7.06 -20.73
CA ALA A 484 -0.68 -6.04 -20.42
C ALA A 484 0.72 -6.63 -20.18
N VAL A 485 0.81 -7.78 -19.52
CA VAL A 485 2.07 -8.51 -19.33
C VAL A 485 2.56 -9.13 -20.64
N THR A 486 1.67 -9.76 -21.41
CA THR A 486 2.02 -10.41 -22.69
C THR A 486 2.54 -9.39 -23.72
N LYS A 487 1.98 -8.18 -23.74
CA LYS A 487 2.44 -7.06 -24.59
C LYS A 487 3.72 -6.38 -24.07
N GLY A 488 4.20 -6.74 -22.89
CA GLY A 488 5.36 -6.10 -22.25
C GLY A 488 5.09 -4.67 -21.75
N ILE A 489 3.81 -4.27 -21.61
CA ILE A 489 3.44 -2.96 -21.04
C ILE A 489 3.76 -2.95 -19.55
N ILE A 490 3.36 -4.01 -18.83
CA ILE A 490 3.79 -4.29 -17.46
C ILE A 490 4.94 -5.29 -17.53
N ALA A 491 6.08 -4.96 -16.95
CA ALA A 491 7.32 -5.69 -17.19
C ALA A 491 7.33 -7.17 -16.78
N ASN A 492 6.54 -7.57 -15.77
CA ASN A 492 6.53 -8.94 -15.27
C ASN A 492 5.27 -9.27 -14.44
N GLU A 493 5.02 -10.57 -14.23
CA GLU A 493 3.87 -11.09 -13.50
C GLU A 493 3.86 -10.70 -12.01
N ALA A 494 5.04 -10.57 -11.38
CA ALA A 494 5.12 -10.16 -9.97
C ALA A 494 4.64 -8.72 -9.77
N LEU A 495 5.10 -7.79 -10.61
CA LEU A 495 4.63 -6.41 -10.60
C LEU A 495 3.12 -6.33 -10.91
N ALA A 496 2.68 -7.06 -11.94
CA ALA A 496 1.29 -7.14 -12.34
C ALA A 496 0.36 -7.65 -11.22
N TYR A 497 0.80 -8.66 -10.46
CA TYR A 497 0.08 -9.18 -9.30
C TYR A 497 -0.16 -8.08 -8.25
N PHE A 498 0.86 -7.31 -7.89
CA PHE A 498 0.71 -6.25 -6.90
C PHE A 498 -0.17 -5.10 -7.39
N LEU A 499 -0.11 -4.73 -8.68
CA LEU A 499 -1.07 -3.77 -9.25
C LEU A 499 -2.51 -4.27 -9.12
N ALA A 500 -2.74 -5.55 -9.39
CA ALA A 500 -4.06 -6.19 -9.25
C ALA A 500 -4.57 -6.14 -7.80
N ARG A 501 -3.72 -6.54 -6.85
CA ARG A 501 -4.07 -6.52 -5.42
C ARG A 501 -4.31 -5.10 -4.92
N THR A 502 -3.48 -4.13 -5.32
CA THR A 502 -3.69 -2.72 -4.99
C THR A 502 -5.02 -2.21 -5.54
N TYR A 503 -5.38 -2.55 -6.79
CA TYR A 503 -6.69 -2.17 -7.35
C TYR A 503 -7.84 -2.67 -6.48
N LEU A 504 -7.85 -3.96 -6.15
CA LEU A 504 -8.88 -4.57 -5.30
C LEU A 504 -8.89 -3.98 -3.89
N PHE A 505 -7.73 -3.67 -3.32
CA PHE A 505 -7.62 -3.03 -2.01
C PHE A 505 -8.25 -1.63 -2.01
N LEU A 506 -7.94 -0.81 -3.01
CA LEU A 506 -8.48 0.55 -3.12
C LEU A 506 -10.00 0.53 -3.32
N LEU A 507 -10.50 -0.39 -4.14
CA LEU A 507 -11.93 -0.65 -4.28
C LEU A 507 -12.58 -1.03 -2.93
N LYS A 508 -11.98 -1.94 -2.16
CA LYS A 508 -12.45 -2.31 -0.80
C LYS A 508 -12.41 -1.16 0.21
N CYS A 509 -11.54 -0.16 -0.01
CA CYS A 509 -11.51 1.06 0.78
C CYS A 509 -12.67 2.02 0.45
N GLY A 510 -13.48 1.72 -0.58
CA GLY A 510 -14.57 2.58 -1.04
C GLY A 510 -14.13 3.61 -2.08
N ILE A 511 -12.96 3.43 -2.70
CA ILE A 511 -12.52 4.29 -3.79
C ILE A 511 -13.29 3.91 -5.05
N ASN A 512 -14.00 4.91 -5.58
CA ASN A 512 -14.70 4.83 -6.86
C ASN A 512 -13.77 4.39 -8.00
N LYS A 513 -14.16 3.32 -8.73
CA LYS A 513 -13.34 2.71 -9.80
C LYS A 513 -13.03 3.68 -10.95
N ASP A 514 -13.92 4.63 -11.24
CA ASP A 514 -13.76 5.58 -12.35
C ASP A 514 -12.84 6.75 -11.98
N GLY A 515 -12.58 6.92 -10.68
CA GLY A 515 -11.59 7.85 -10.14
C GLY A 515 -10.22 7.21 -9.87
N LEU A 516 -9.94 6.02 -10.40
CA LEU A 516 -8.70 5.29 -10.17
C LEU A 516 -7.97 5.03 -11.48
N ARG A 517 -6.64 5.22 -11.50
CA ARG A 517 -5.76 4.82 -12.61
C ARG A 517 -4.40 4.36 -12.12
N PHE A 518 -3.69 3.60 -12.94
CA PHE A 518 -2.29 3.25 -12.72
C PHE A 518 -1.43 3.94 -13.77
N ARG A 519 -0.62 4.92 -13.37
CA ARG A 519 0.26 5.68 -14.27
C ARG A 519 1.66 5.09 -14.27
N GLN A 520 2.19 4.76 -15.44
CA GLN A 520 3.57 4.30 -15.58
C GLN A 520 4.54 5.49 -15.53
N HIS A 521 5.65 5.38 -14.81
CA HIS A 521 6.67 6.44 -14.81
C HIS A 521 7.32 6.60 -16.18
N LEU A 522 7.58 7.83 -16.61
CA LEU A 522 8.37 8.10 -17.82
C LEU A 522 9.85 7.75 -17.59
N PRO A 523 10.63 7.45 -18.64
CA PRO A 523 12.05 7.13 -18.49
C PRO A 523 12.89 8.19 -17.77
N THR A 524 12.48 9.46 -17.85
CA THR A 524 13.11 10.59 -17.15
C THR A 524 12.76 10.67 -15.66
N GLU A 525 11.62 10.10 -15.26
CA GLU A 525 11.14 10.06 -13.87
C GLU A 525 11.67 8.83 -13.13
N MET A 526 11.96 7.74 -13.86
CA MET A 526 12.40 6.50 -13.23
C MET A 526 13.71 6.70 -12.48
N ALA A 527 13.78 6.13 -11.27
CA ALA A 527 15.06 5.99 -10.61
C ALA A 527 16.00 5.18 -11.53
N HIS A 528 17.25 5.63 -11.69
CA HIS A 528 18.30 4.94 -12.49
C HIS A 528 18.44 3.42 -12.23
N TYR A 529 18.05 3.05 -11.02
CA TYR A 529 17.61 1.75 -10.50
C TYR A 529 16.60 0.82 -11.17
N ALA A 530 15.45 1.40 -11.47
CA ALA A 530 14.18 0.71 -11.53
C ALA A 530 13.98 0.18 -12.93
N ASN A 531 13.53 -1.07 -13.06
CA ASN A 531 13.22 -1.63 -14.37
C ASN A 531 11.88 -1.11 -14.89
N ASP A 532 10.92 -0.96 -13.98
CA ASP A 532 9.57 -0.45 -14.27
C ASP A 532 8.98 0.13 -12.99
N CYS A 533 8.12 1.13 -13.13
CA CYS A 533 7.46 1.78 -12.00
C CYS A 533 6.06 2.27 -12.37
N TRP A 534 5.09 2.01 -11.49
CA TRP A 534 3.69 2.34 -11.68
C TRP A 534 3.09 2.95 -10.41
N ASP A 535 2.43 4.09 -10.55
CA ASP A 535 1.73 4.77 -9.47
C ASP A 535 0.23 4.48 -9.56
N ALA A 536 -0.37 3.97 -8.47
CA ALA A 536 -1.81 4.03 -8.31
C ALA A 536 -2.20 5.46 -7.94
N GLU A 537 -2.98 6.10 -8.81
CA GLU A 537 -3.44 7.47 -8.64
C GLU A 537 -4.95 7.53 -8.45
N ILE A 538 -5.39 8.32 -7.47
CA ILE A 538 -6.79 8.57 -7.19
C ILE A 538 -7.15 10.00 -7.57
N LEU A 539 -8.25 10.17 -8.29
CA LEU A 539 -8.83 11.46 -8.64
C LEU A 539 -9.43 12.12 -7.40
N THR A 540 -8.82 13.20 -6.95
CA THR A 540 -9.31 14.02 -5.84
C THR A 540 -9.82 15.36 -6.32
N SER A 541 -10.32 16.19 -5.40
CA SER A 541 -10.60 17.58 -5.72
C SER A 541 -9.35 18.33 -6.23
N TYR A 542 -8.14 17.87 -5.94
CA TYR A 542 -6.87 18.44 -6.41
C TYR A 542 -6.34 17.81 -7.71
N GLY A 543 -7.14 16.96 -8.37
CA GLY A 543 -6.71 16.15 -9.51
C GLY A 543 -6.21 14.77 -9.10
N PHE A 544 -5.61 14.05 -10.03
CA PHE A 544 -5.02 12.73 -9.76
C PHE A 544 -3.78 12.87 -8.87
N ILE A 545 -3.79 12.14 -7.75
CA ILE A 545 -2.66 12.08 -6.82
C ILE A 545 -2.21 10.64 -6.64
N GLU A 546 -0.90 10.44 -6.60
CA GLU A 546 -0.30 9.15 -6.25
C GLU A 546 -0.63 8.79 -4.79
N VAL A 547 -1.14 7.58 -4.58
CA VAL A 547 -1.41 7.02 -3.24
C VAL A 547 -0.61 5.75 -2.96
N VAL A 548 -0.19 5.04 -4.02
CA VAL A 548 0.65 3.85 -3.93
C VAL A 548 1.66 3.84 -5.07
N GLY A 549 2.96 3.81 -4.77
CA GLY A 549 4.02 3.57 -5.76
C GLY A 549 4.31 2.08 -5.88
N HIS A 550 4.54 1.57 -7.11
CA HIS A 550 4.95 0.19 -7.36
C HIS A 550 6.25 0.17 -8.16
N ALA A 551 7.37 -0.10 -7.51
CA ALA A 551 8.69 -0.05 -8.13
C ALA A 551 9.31 -1.45 -8.27
N ASP A 552 9.84 -1.77 -9.46
CA ASP A 552 10.77 -2.90 -9.64
C ASP A 552 12.21 -2.40 -9.43
N ARG A 553 12.69 -2.43 -8.18
CA ARG A 553 13.99 -1.86 -7.76
C ARG A 553 15.20 -2.72 -8.12
N SER A 554 15.00 -3.80 -8.88
CA SER A 554 16.06 -4.79 -9.13
C SER A 554 16.70 -5.23 -7.82
N ALA A 555 18.02 -5.44 -7.80
CA ALA A 555 18.80 -5.81 -6.64
C ALA A 555 19.62 -4.62 -6.06
N TYR A 556 19.25 -3.37 -6.36
CA TYR A 556 20.07 -2.19 -6.04
C TYR A 556 20.37 -2.08 -4.53
N ASP A 557 19.34 -2.15 -3.69
CA ASP A 557 19.47 -1.98 -2.24
C ASP A 557 20.34 -3.08 -1.62
N LEU A 558 20.05 -4.35 -1.93
CA LEU A 558 20.84 -5.48 -1.42
C LEU A 558 22.30 -5.40 -1.89
N LYS A 559 22.55 -5.10 -3.17
CA LYS A 559 23.92 -4.97 -3.71
C LYS A 559 24.72 -3.88 -3.00
N ASN A 560 24.12 -2.72 -2.77
CA ASN A 560 24.81 -1.60 -2.12
C ASN A 560 25.13 -1.92 -0.65
N HIS A 561 24.17 -2.48 0.09
CA HIS A 561 24.42 -2.91 1.47
C HIS A 561 25.47 -4.01 1.55
N MET A 562 25.45 -5.01 0.67
CA MET A 562 26.48 -6.04 0.59
C MET A 562 27.86 -5.45 0.30
N LYS A 563 27.96 -4.53 -0.67
CA LYS A 563 29.22 -3.90 -1.07
C LYS A 563 29.89 -3.15 0.08
N VAL A 564 29.10 -2.42 0.89
CA VAL A 564 29.63 -1.62 1.99
C VAL A 564 29.89 -2.45 3.25
N THR A 565 29.02 -3.42 3.56
CA THR A 565 29.08 -4.16 4.84
C THR A 565 29.83 -5.49 4.76
N GLY A 566 29.99 -6.05 3.56
CA GLY A 566 30.45 -7.44 3.36
C GLY A 566 29.45 -8.50 3.84
N ALA A 567 28.23 -8.11 4.21
CA ALA A 567 27.20 -9.05 4.65
C ALA A 567 26.76 -9.96 3.49
N ASN A 568 26.49 -11.24 3.80
CA ASN A 568 25.90 -12.16 2.84
C ASN A 568 24.38 -11.93 2.76
N LEU A 569 23.93 -11.24 1.70
CA LEU A 569 22.51 -11.06 1.36
C LEU A 569 22.11 -11.81 0.08
N TYR A 570 22.76 -12.94 -0.19
CA TYR A 570 22.34 -13.85 -1.26
C TYR A 570 21.16 -14.71 -0.81
N ALA A 571 20.26 -15.00 -1.76
CA ALA A 571 19.32 -16.11 -1.66
C ALA A 571 19.87 -17.33 -2.42
N CYS A 572 19.27 -18.49 -2.16
CA CYS A 572 19.71 -19.76 -2.72
C CYS A 572 18.53 -20.48 -3.37
N GLU A 573 18.68 -20.91 -4.62
CA GLU A 573 17.74 -21.79 -5.32
C GLU A 573 18.36 -23.18 -5.44
N LYS A 574 17.66 -24.21 -4.94
CA LYS A 574 18.09 -25.60 -5.10
C LYS A 574 17.61 -26.12 -6.44
N TYR A 575 18.48 -26.82 -7.15
CA TYR A 575 18.09 -27.54 -8.35
C TYR A 575 17.40 -28.85 -7.98
N ASP A 576 16.36 -29.22 -8.73
CA ASP A 576 15.70 -30.53 -8.58
C ASP A 576 16.66 -31.69 -8.85
N THR A 577 17.58 -31.49 -9.78
CA THR A 577 18.68 -32.41 -10.07
C THR A 577 20.01 -31.66 -10.10
N PRO A 578 21.11 -32.21 -9.54
CA PRO A 578 22.41 -31.54 -9.56
C PRO A 578 22.84 -31.22 -10.99
N VAL A 579 23.12 -29.95 -11.27
CA VAL A 579 23.56 -29.48 -12.59
C VAL A 579 25.09 -29.54 -12.64
N GLU A 580 25.65 -30.04 -13.74
CA GLU A 580 27.09 -29.94 -14.00
C GLU A 580 27.41 -28.55 -14.57
N GLU A 581 27.90 -27.66 -13.72
CA GLU A 581 28.42 -26.37 -14.16
C GLU A 581 29.93 -26.45 -14.39
N GLU A 582 30.37 -25.91 -15.52
CA GLU A 582 31.79 -25.79 -15.83
C GLU A 582 32.31 -24.48 -15.24
N HIS A 583 33.17 -24.59 -14.24
CA HIS A 583 33.84 -23.49 -13.57
C HIS A 583 35.28 -23.35 -14.05
N ILE A 584 35.83 -22.15 -13.86
CA ILE A 584 37.22 -21.83 -14.16
C ILE A 584 37.95 -21.61 -12.84
N LYS A 585 38.95 -22.44 -12.57
CA LYS A 585 39.85 -22.24 -11.45
C LYS A 585 41.03 -21.40 -11.91
N ILE A 586 41.19 -20.25 -11.29
CA ILE A 586 42.34 -19.37 -11.51
C ILE A 586 43.50 -19.84 -10.62
N SER A 587 44.60 -20.24 -11.23
CA SER A 587 45.80 -20.73 -10.56
C SER A 587 46.97 -19.77 -10.85
N PRO A 588 47.17 -18.72 -10.03
CA PRO A 588 48.26 -17.77 -10.24
C PRO A 588 49.62 -18.35 -9.81
N ASN A 589 50.66 -18.09 -10.59
CA ASN A 589 52.04 -18.36 -10.21
C ASN A 589 52.53 -17.30 -9.22
N LYS A 590 52.35 -17.58 -7.92
CA LYS A 590 52.67 -16.65 -6.82
C LYS A 590 54.10 -16.10 -6.86
N ALA A 591 55.08 -16.90 -7.30
CA ALA A 591 56.47 -16.46 -7.39
C ALA A 591 56.64 -15.36 -8.45
N LYS A 592 56.14 -15.59 -9.67
CA LYS A 592 56.24 -14.62 -10.77
C LYS A 592 55.38 -13.38 -10.55
N MET A 593 54.16 -13.57 -10.07
CA MET A 593 53.25 -12.48 -9.72
C MET A 593 53.84 -11.61 -8.60
N GLY A 594 54.39 -12.21 -7.55
CA GLY A 594 55.03 -11.49 -6.45
C GLY A 594 56.32 -10.78 -6.86
N MET A 595 57.11 -11.37 -7.77
CA MET A 595 58.31 -10.74 -8.32
C MET A 595 57.98 -9.51 -9.18
N LYS A 596 56.97 -9.60 -10.08
CA LYS A 596 56.61 -8.50 -11.00
C LYS A 596 55.80 -7.40 -10.31
N PHE A 597 54.83 -7.76 -9.48
CA PHE A 597 53.83 -6.81 -8.96
C PHE A 597 53.92 -6.54 -7.44
N LYS A 598 54.77 -7.27 -6.70
CA LYS A 598 55.00 -7.06 -5.25
C LYS A 598 53.69 -7.00 -4.46
N SER A 599 53.40 -5.89 -3.76
CA SER A 599 52.17 -5.70 -2.98
C SER A 599 50.92 -5.50 -3.85
N GLN A 600 51.07 -5.11 -5.12
CA GLN A 600 49.96 -4.84 -6.03
C GLN A 600 49.32 -6.12 -6.60
N GLN A 601 49.97 -7.28 -6.44
CA GLN A 601 49.41 -8.57 -6.90
C GLN A 601 48.04 -8.89 -6.29
N ASN A 602 47.78 -8.41 -5.07
CA ASN A 602 46.50 -8.62 -4.37
C ASN A 602 45.35 -7.91 -5.09
N VAL A 603 45.59 -6.73 -5.67
CA VAL A 603 44.60 -5.97 -6.43
C VAL A 603 44.24 -6.71 -7.71
N ILE A 604 45.24 -7.31 -8.37
CA ILE A 604 45.03 -8.15 -9.57
C ILE A 604 44.24 -9.41 -9.21
N TYR A 605 44.54 -10.05 -8.07
CA TYR A 605 43.78 -11.22 -7.62
C TYR A 605 42.33 -10.89 -7.30
N GLN A 606 42.07 -9.77 -6.64
CA GLN A 606 40.71 -9.30 -6.38
C GLN A 606 39.98 -9.03 -7.70
N TRP A 607 40.61 -8.29 -8.62
CA TRP A 607 40.04 -7.99 -9.93
C TRP A 607 39.69 -9.24 -10.74
N LEU A 608 40.55 -10.27 -10.72
CA LEU A 608 40.32 -11.54 -11.41
C LEU A 608 39.17 -12.35 -10.78
N ASN A 609 39.03 -12.31 -9.45
CA ASN A 609 37.97 -13.03 -8.74
C ASN A 609 36.59 -12.38 -8.93
N GLU A 610 36.53 -11.12 -9.36
CA GLU A 610 35.29 -10.37 -9.59
C GLU A 610 34.73 -10.54 -11.03
N ARG A 611 35.43 -11.26 -11.92
CA ARG A 611 35.04 -11.46 -13.33
C ARG A 611 34.09 -12.64 -13.54
N THR A 612 33.24 -12.53 -14.57
CA THR A 612 32.35 -13.61 -14.99
C THR A 612 33.11 -14.72 -15.69
N LYS A 613 32.46 -15.89 -15.85
CA LYS A 613 33.04 -17.03 -16.57
C LYS A 613 33.45 -16.64 -17.99
N GLU A 614 32.60 -15.89 -18.70
CA GLU A 614 32.79 -15.47 -20.08
C GLU A 614 33.98 -14.51 -20.21
N GLU A 615 34.13 -13.59 -19.25
CA GLU A 615 35.29 -12.69 -19.18
C GLU A 615 36.58 -13.46 -18.92
N LEU A 616 36.56 -14.43 -18.01
CA LEU A 616 37.74 -15.26 -17.72
C LEU A 616 38.13 -16.13 -18.93
N LEU A 617 37.17 -16.61 -19.71
CA LEU A 617 37.43 -17.33 -20.97
C LEU A 617 38.07 -16.43 -22.01
N SER A 618 37.58 -15.20 -22.18
CA SER A 618 38.15 -14.26 -23.15
C SER A 618 39.58 -13.85 -22.79
N ILE A 619 39.86 -13.67 -21.49
CA ILE A 619 41.22 -13.44 -20.98
C ILE A 619 42.13 -14.63 -21.26
N ASP A 620 41.67 -15.87 -21.02
CA ASP A 620 42.45 -17.08 -21.31
C ASP A 620 42.76 -17.21 -22.81
N GLU A 621 41.79 -16.95 -23.68
CA GLU A 621 41.96 -16.94 -25.14
C GLU A 621 42.95 -15.89 -25.61
N GLU A 622 42.87 -14.67 -25.06
CA GLU A 622 43.79 -13.59 -25.43
C GLU A 622 45.22 -13.86 -24.95
N LEU A 623 45.40 -14.40 -23.73
CA LEU A 623 46.70 -14.83 -23.23
C LEU A 623 47.27 -16.00 -24.04
N ASN A 624 46.45 -16.93 -24.51
CA ASN A 624 46.91 -18.00 -25.40
C ASN A 624 47.34 -17.45 -26.77
N ARG A 625 46.67 -16.42 -27.29
CA ARG A 625 46.97 -15.83 -28.61
C ARG A 625 48.16 -14.88 -28.61
N LYS A 626 48.25 -13.99 -27.62
CA LYS A 626 49.21 -12.88 -27.59
C LYS A 626 50.28 -13.02 -26.50
N ASN A 627 50.13 -13.97 -25.57
CA ASN A 627 50.96 -14.09 -24.36
C ASN A 627 51.01 -12.82 -23.48
N SER A 628 50.07 -11.88 -23.70
CA SER A 628 49.98 -10.63 -22.96
C SER A 628 48.52 -10.18 -22.90
N TYR A 629 48.09 -9.78 -21.71
CA TYR A 629 46.78 -9.18 -21.45
C TYR A 629 46.94 -8.01 -20.49
N VAL A 630 46.36 -6.86 -20.83
CA VAL A 630 46.44 -5.65 -20.00
C VAL A 630 45.22 -5.57 -19.11
N VAL A 631 45.43 -5.75 -17.81
CA VAL A 631 44.42 -5.55 -16.77
C VAL A 631 44.32 -4.07 -16.49
N ASN A 632 43.18 -3.47 -16.83
CA ASN A 632 42.87 -2.08 -16.49
C ASN A 632 41.97 -2.05 -15.26
N ILE A 633 42.44 -1.37 -14.21
CA ILE A 633 41.70 -1.22 -12.95
C ILE A 633 41.39 0.26 -12.77
N GLU A 634 40.12 0.59 -12.86
CA GLU A 634 39.62 1.94 -12.55
C GLU A 634 39.70 2.16 -11.04
N GLY A 635 40.31 3.27 -10.64
CA GLY A 635 40.42 3.63 -9.23
C GLY A 635 39.05 4.02 -8.66
N SER A 636 38.69 3.47 -7.50
CA SER A 636 37.46 3.81 -6.80
C SER A 636 37.60 5.14 -6.04
N GLY A 637 37.30 6.26 -6.72
CA GLY A 637 37.21 7.60 -6.12
C GLY A 637 37.74 8.73 -7.02
N ALA A 638 37.35 9.98 -6.73
CA ALA A 638 37.72 11.18 -7.50
C ALA A 638 39.21 11.57 -7.44
N SER A 639 40.08 10.77 -6.79
CA SER A 639 41.51 11.05 -6.61
C SER A 639 42.45 9.87 -6.91
N SER A 640 41.98 8.77 -7.49
CA SER A 640 42.82 7.59 -7.77
C SER A 640 43.21 7.49 -9.24
N THR A 641 44.53 7.42 -9.50
CA THR A 641 45.10 7.22 -10.83
C THR A 641 44.72 5.83 -11.37
N PRO A 642 44.23 5.70 -12.62
CA PRO A 642 43.98 4.39 -13.23
C PRO A 642 45.27 3.57 -13.27
N MET A 643 45.20 2.30 -12.88
CA MET A 643 46.35 1.39 -12.87
C MET A 643 46.19 0.35 -13.97
N SER A 644 47.25 0.16 -14.76
CA SER A 644 47.33 -0.89 -15.77
C SER A 644 48.41 -1.91 -15.41
N PHE A 645 48.09 -3.19 -15.52
CA PHE A 645 49.01 -4.29 -15.23
C PHE A 645 49.05 -5.26 -16.41
N GLU A 646 50.25 -5.57 -16.90
CA GLU A 646 50.43 -6.53 -17.99
C GLU A 646 50.63 -7.96 -17.46
N LEU A 647 49.62 -8.81 -17.64
CA LEU A 647 49.67 -10.25 -17.35
C LEU A 647 50.22 -11.04 -18.54
N THR A 648 51.05 -12.03 -18.26
CA THR A 648 51.58 -12.98 -19.26
C THR A 648 51.13 -14.41 -18.93
N ARG A 649 51.14 -15.32 -19.91
CA ARG A 649 50.58 -16.69 -19.75
C ARG A 649 51.27 -17.49 -18.64
N ASP A 650 52.55 -17.26 -18.42
CA ASP A 650 53.34 -17.94 -17.40
C ASP A 650 53.05 -17.46 -15.97
N MET A 651 52.30 -16.36 -15.81
CA MET A 651 51.89 -15.81 -14.52
C MET A 651 50.55 -16.38 -14.04
N ILE A 652 49.68 -16.84 -14.94
CA ILE A 652 48.32 -17.22 -14.62
C ILE A 652 47.80 -18.36 -15.49
N LYS A 653 47.23 -19.37 -14.84
CA LYS A 653 46.61 -20.52 -15.49
C LYS A 653 45.11 -20.55 -15.20
N PHE A 654 44.32 -20.87 -16.22
CA PHE A 654 42.88 -21.06 -16.11
C PHE A 654 42.57 -22.54 -16.35
N ASP A 655 42.16 -23.25 -15.29
CA ASP A 655 41.80 -24.67 -15.37
C ASP A 655 40.27 -24.81 -15.43
N LYS A 656 39.75 -25.33 -16.55
CA LYS A 656 38.33 -25.65 -16.69
C LYS A 656 38.02 -26.95 -15.95
N TYR A 657 37.03 -26.95 -15.07
CA TYR A 657 36.58 -28.15 -14.38
C TYR A 657 35.07 -28.17 -14.23
N LYS A 658 34.48 -29.36 -14.26
CA LYS A 658 33.06 -29.54 -14.01
C LYS A 658 32.83 -29.72 -12.51
N LYS A 659 31.93 -28.92 -11.95
CA LYS A 659 31.44 -29.04 -10.57
C LYS A 659 29.98 -29.41 -10.62
N LYS A 660 29.58 -30.44 -9.87
CA LYS A 660 28.16 -30.69 -9.61
C LYS A 660 27.67 -29.66 -8.60
N VAL A 661 26.78 -28.79 -9.05
CA VAL A 661 26.18 -27.73 -8.24
C VAL A 661 24.75 -28.17 -7.92
N GLN A 662 24.44 -28.26 -6.62
CA GLN A 662 23.10 -28.60 -6.14
C GLN A 662 22.24 -27.37 -5.88
N GLU A 663 22.89 -26.20 -5.76
CA GLU A 663 22.23 -24.96 -5.39
C GLU A 663 22.95 -23.76 -6.00
N ARG A 664 22.17 -22.78 -6.46
CA ARG A 664 22.66 -21.55 -7.07
C ARG A 664 22.34 -20.36 -6.18
N ASN A 665 23.36 -19.56 -5.90
CA ASN A 665 23.18 -18.30 -5.18
C ASN A 665 22.87 -17.18 -6.17
N PHE A 666 21.94 -16.31 -5.80
CA PHE A 666 21.61 -15.11 -6.55
C PHE A 666 21.25 -13.98 -5.59
N ILE A 667 21.33 -12.73 -6.07
CA ILE A 667 20.84 -11.58 -5.29
C ILE A 667 19.40 -11.34 -5.74
N PRO A 668 18.41 -11.43 -4.83
CA PRO A 668 17.02 -11.22 -5.19
C PRO A 668 16.79 -9.83 -5.80
N ASN A 669 15.91 -9.80 -6.81
CA ASN A 669 15.28 -8.56 -7.21
C ASN A 669 14.10 -8.27 -6.28
N VAL A 670 13.68 -7.01 -6.23
CA VAL A 670 12.66 -6.53 -5.30
C VAL A 670 11.55 -5.81 -6.06
N ILE A 671 10.31 -6.21 -5.81
CA ILE A 671 9.12 -5.44 -6.18
C ILE A 671 8.60 -4.75 -4.92
N GLU A 672 8.44 -3.43 -4.97
CA GLU A 672 8.04 -2.60 -3.84
C GLU A 672 6.70 -1.90 -4.11
N PRO A 673 5.61 -2.37 -3.52
CA PRO A 673 4.41 -1.58 -3.27
C PRO A 673 4.56 -0.69 -2.01
N SER A 674 4.51 0.64 -2.18
CA SER A 674 4.61 1.63 -1.09
C SER A 674 3.34 2.47 -0.97
N PHE A 675 2.60 2.30 0.13
CA PHE A 675 1.29 2.92 0.36
C PHE A 675 1.39 4.12 1.30
N GLY A 676 0.90 5.29 0.87
CA GLY A 676 0.78 6.47 1.72
C GLY A 676 -0.54 6.49 2.52
N ILE A 677 -0.52 6.04 3.77
CA ILE A 677 -1.74 5.89 4.61
C ILE A 677 -2.50 7.20 4.78
N GLY A 678 -1.80 8.32 4.98
CA GLY A 678 -2.42 9.64 5.09
C GLY A 678 -3.16 10.07 3.82
N ARG A 679 -2.56 9.85 2.64
CA ARG A 679 -3.19 10.15 1.35
C ARG A 679 -4.42 9.26 1.13
N LEU A 680 -4.34 7.98 1.48
CA LEU A 680 -5.47 7.06 1.40
C LEU A 680 -6.65 7.52 2.28
N ILE A 681 -6.40 7.91 3.53
CA ILE A 681 -7.46 8.43 4.42
C ILE A 681 -8.13 9.65 3.81
N PHE A 682 -7.35 10.57 3.24
CA PHE A 682 -7.90 11.74 2.55
C PHE A 682 -8.81 11.34 1.39
N CYS A 683 -8.34 10.47 0.49
CA CYS A 683 -9.12 9.98 -0.66
C CYS A 683 -10.41 9.26 -0.23
N ILE A 684 -10.34 8.43 0.82
CA ILE A 684 -11.50 7.72 1.37
C ILE A 684 -12.55 8.71 1.87
N ILE A 685 -12.15 9.76 2.58
CA ILE A 685 -13.08 10.80 3.05
C ILE A 685 -13.72 11.53 1.85
N GLU A 686 -12.94 11.93 0.84
CA GLU A 686 -13.50 12.62 -0.34
C GLU A 686 -14.46 11.71 -1.14
N HIS A 687 -14.08 10.46 -1.40
CA HIS A 687 -14.88 9.54 -2.22
C HIS A 687 -16.10 8.99 -1.49
N SER A 688 -16.11 9.00 -0.16
CA SER A 688 -17.27 8.61 0.66
C SER A 688 -18.19 9.79 1.00
N PHE A 689 -17.76 11.03 0.84
CA PHE A 689 -18.58 12.19 1.22
C PHE A 689 -19.83 12.32 0.34
N ARG A 690 -20.97 12.52 1.00
CA ARG A 690 -22.26 12.74 0.36
C ARG A 690 -23.05 13.83 1.07
N THR A 691 -23.92 14.49 0.32
CA THR A 691 -24.84 15.51 0.81
C THR A 691 -26.28 15.01 0.66
N ARG A 692 -27.13 15.38 1.62
CA ARG A 692 -28.59 15.23 1.56
C ARG A 692 -29.26 16.57 1.79
N THR A 693 -30.26 16.89 0.98
CA THR A 693 -31.14 18.05 1.18
C THR A 693 -32.47 17.59 1.75
N PHE A 694 -32.96 18.29 2.77
CA PHE A 694 -34.27 18.04 3.39
C PHE A 694 -35.16 19.28 3.18
N THR A 695 -36.41 19.08 2.72
CA THR A 695 -37.49 20.09 2.50
C THR A 695 -37.09 21.38 1.76
N ASP A 696 -37.65 21.65 0.58
CA ASP A 696 -37.50 22.90 -0.21
C ASP A 696 -36.13 23.61 -0.07
N ASP A 697 -35.03 22.84 -0.19
CA ASP A 697 -33.64 23.30 -0.20
C ASP A 697 -33.10 24.09 1.02
N LYS A 698 -33.73 24.00 2.21
CA LYS A 698 -33.31 24.80 3.39
C LYS A 698 -32.34 24.13 4.37
N GLU A 699 -32.30 22.80 4.47
CA GLU A 699 -31.38 22.10 5.39
C GLU A 699 -30.52 21.06 4.66
N GLU A 700 -29.22 21.34 4.56
CA GLU A 700 -28.20 20.43 4.01
C GLU A 700 -27.56 19.61 5.14
N ARG A 701 -27.51 18.29 5.00
CA ARG A 701 -26.78 17.39 5.91
C ARG A 701 -25.76 16.57 5.17
N HIS A 702 -24.62 16.33 5.80
CA HIS A 702 -23.51 15.60 5.21
C HIS A 702 -23.33 14.24 5.88
N TYR A 703 -22.85 13.26 5.14
CA TYR A 703 -22.51 11.95 5.69
C TYR A 703 -21.34 11.33 4.92
N LEU A 704 -20.67 10.36 5.55
CA LEU A 704 -19.62 9.58 4.92
C LEU A 704 -20.16 8.18 4.62
N SER A 705 -20.30 7.86 3.33
CA SER A 705 -20.66 6.55 2.81
C SER A 705 -19.48 5.57 2.89
N LEU A 706 -18.93 5.37 4.09
CA LEU A 706 -17.82 4.44 4.32
C LEU A 706 -18.30 2.99 4.12
N PRO A 707 -17.49 2.12 3.49
CA PRO A 707 -17.74 0.68 3.49
C PRO A 707 -17.91 0.16 4.92
N TYR A 708 -18.80 -0.82 5.13
CA TYR A 708 -19.10 -1.34 6.48
C TYR A 708 -17.87 -1.93 7.19
N THR A 709 -16.96 -2.51 6.41
CA THR A 709 -15.66 -3.02 6.90
C THR A 709 -14.78 -1.90 7.43
N LEU A 710 -14.78 -0.74 6.78
CA LEU A 710 -13.91 0.39 7.11
C LEU A 710 -14.54 1.37 8.12
N ALA A 711 -15.86 1.40 8.23
CA ALA A 711 -16.56 2.27 9.18
C ALA A 711 -16.18 1.89 10.63
N PRO A 712 -15.48 2.72 11.42
CA PRO A 712 -14.85 2.20 12.64
C PRO A 712 -15.80 1.89 13.79
N ILE A 713 -16.90 2.64 13.85
CA ILE A 713 -17.99 2.40 14.77
C ILE A 713 -19.12 1.78 13.95
N LYS A 714 -19.47 0.52 14.21
CA LYS A 714 -20.44 -0.24 13.40
C LYS A 714 -21.88 0.13 13.73
N CYS A 715 -22.19 0.45 14.98
CA CYS A 715 -23.55 0.82 15.40
C CYS A 715 -23.58 2.09 16.25
N SER A 716 -24.65 2.87 16.13
CA SER A 716 -25.03 3.86 17.14
C SER A 716 -26.23 3.36 17.93
N VAL A 717 -26.26 3.66 19.24
CA VAL A 717 -27.39 3.34 20.12
C VAL A 717 -28.00 4.65 20.57
N LEU A 718 -29.19 4.91 20.06
CA LEU A 718 -29.87 6.19 20.15
C LEU A 718 -31.18 6.03 20.90
N THR A 719 -31.58 7.09 21.60
CA THR A 719 -32.88 7.18 22.26
C THR A 719 -33.71 8.26 21.60
N ILE A 720 -35.02 8.02 21.44
CA ILE A 720 -35.91 9.02 20.84
C ILE A 720 -36.02 10.31 21.68
N SER A 721 -35.89 10.19 22.99
CA SER A 721 -35.82 11.29 23.96
C SER A 721 -34.87 10.94 25.11
N ASN A 722 -34.62 11.89 26.02
CA ASN A 722 -33.76 11.67 27.20
C ASN A 722 -34.50 11.03 28.38
N HIS A 723 -35.64 10.37 28.15
CA HIS A 723 -36.43 9.77 29.21
C HIS A 723 -35.66 8.65 29.91
N LYS A 724 -35.63 8.68 31.25
CA LYS A 724 -34.79 7.78 32.06
C LYS A 724 -35.15 6.30 31.91
N THR A 725 -36.38 5.97 31.51
CA THR A 725 -36.82 4.57 31.29
C THR A 725 -36.12 3.88 30.13
N PHE A 726 -35.46 4.62 29.22
CA PHE A 726 -34.69 4.02 28.14
C PHE A 726 -33.30 3.55 28.58
N ILE A 727 -32.77 4.05 29.72
CA ILE A 727 -31.41 3.76 30.18
C ILE A 727 -31.15 2.24 30.33
N PRO A 728 -32.05 1.43 30.92
CA PRO A 728 -31.87 -0.02 30.99
C PRO A 728 -31.73 -0.68 29.61
N PHE A 729 -32.56 -0.28 28.63
CA PHE A 729 -32.50 -0.82 27.28
C PHE A 729 -31.23 -0.37 26.53
N VAL A 730 -30.79 0.88 26.71
CA VAL A 730 -29.50 1.35 26.14
C VAL A 730 -28.35 0.48 26.65
N LYS A 731 -28.31 0.22 27.96
CA LYS A 731 -27.30 -0.67 28.56
C LYS A 731 -27.42 -2.10 28.05
N GLN A 732 -28.63 -2.62 27.92
CA GLN A 732 -28.86 -3.97 27.40
C GLN A 732 -28.36 -4.11 25.96
N VAL A 733 -28.73 -3.20 25.07
CA VAL A 733 -28.26 -3.16 23.68
C VAL A 733 -26.73 -3.06 23.65
N GLN A 734 -26.15 -2.16 24.43
CA GLN A 734 -24.69 -2.00 24.49
C GLN A 734 -23.98 -3.28 24.96
N MET A 735 -24.49 -3.94 26.00
CA MET A 735 -23.93 -5.21 26.50
C MET A 735 -23.97 -6.29 25.42
N ILE A 736 -25.10 -6.42 24.71
CA ILE A 736 -25.27 -7.37 23.61
C ILE A 736 -24.27 -7.07 22.49
N LEU A 737 -24.15 -5.83 22.03
CA LEU A 737 -23.20 -5.47 20.97
C LEU A 737 -21.74 -5.73 21.40
N ASN A 738 -21.39 -5.40 22.64
CA ASN A 738 -20.04 -5.64 23.18
C ASN A 738 -19.70 -7.14 23.29
N GLU A 739 -20.66 -7.99 23.67
CA GLU A 739 -20.47 -9.45 23.74
C GLU A 739 -20.03 -10.03 22.39
N PHE A 740 -20.52 -9.47 21.30
CA PHE A 740 -20.18 -9.88 19.93
C PHE A 740 -19.08 -9.01 19.29
N SER A 741 -18.38 -8.19 20.08
CA SER A 741 -17.31 -7.29 19.60
C SER A 741 -17.74 -6.33 18.49
N ILE A 742 -19.00 -5.89 18.52
CA ILE A 742 -19.54 -4.89 17.60
C ILE A 742 -19.33 -3.51 18.23
N SER A 743 -18.47 -2.68 17.62
CA SER A 743 -18.20 -1.33 18.12
C SER A 743 -19.45 -0.46 18.07
N SER A 744 -19.73 0.24 19.18
CA SER A 744 -20.94 1.05 19.30
C SER A 744 -20.71 2.42 19.94
N LYS A 745 -21.52 3.41 19.55
CA LYS A 745 -21.54 4.77 20.12
C LYS A 745 -22.93 5.12 20.63
N ILE A 746 -23.01 5.54 21.89
CA ILE A 746 -24.26 5.96 22.51
C ILE A 746 -24.45 7.47 22.34
N ASP A 747 -25.65 7.89 21.92
CA ASP A 747 -26.11 9.28 22.04
C ASP A 747 -27.50 9.31 22.71
N ASN A 748 -27.50 9.58 24.01
CA ASN A 748 -28.69 9.81 24.83
C ASN A 748 -28.91 11.29 25.17
N SER A 749 -28.36 12.20 24.38
CA SER A 749 -28.55 13.64 24.58
C SER A 749 -30.01 14.05 24.37
N SER A 750 -30.36 15.26 24.82
CA SER A 750 -31.72 15.82 24.71
C SER A 750 -32.09 16.36 23.33
N VAL A 751 -31.17 16.29 22.35
CA VAL A 751 -31.45 16.77 20.98
C VAL A 751 -32.40 15.82 20.25
N SER A 752 -33.06 16.32 19.20
CA SER A 752 -33.97 15.50 18.37
C SER A 752 -33.25 14.31 17.74
N ILE A 753 -34.00 13.22 17.52
CA ILE A 753 -33.46 11.99 16.90
C ILE A 753 -32.82 12.27 15.53
N GLY A 754 -33.40 13.18 14.73
CA GLY A 754 -32.82 13.59 13.45
C GLY A 754 -31.44 14.23 13.58
N LYS A 755 -31.21 15.05 14.62
CA LYS A 755 -29.88 15.61 14.92
C LYS A 755 -28.89 14.55 15.40
N LYS A 756 -29.37 13.53 16.14
CA LYS A 756 -28.53 12.39 16.55
C LYS A 756 -28.09 11.58 15.33
N TYR A 757 -29.02 11.23 14.43
CA TYR A 757 -28.69 10.57 13.16
C TYR A 757 -27.70 11.40 12.33
N ALA A 758 -27.93 12.71 12.20
CA ALA A 758 -27.00 13.57 11.48
C ALA A 758 -25.56 13.49 12.05
N ARG A 759 -25.40 13.52 13.39
CA ARG A 759 -24.09 13.42 14.03
C ARG A 759 -23.39 12.08 13.78
N THR A 760 -24.15 10.98 13.71
CA THR A 760 -23.62 9.63 13.48
C THR A 760 -23.30 9.39 12.01
N ASP A 761 -24.14 9.91 11.12
CA ASP A 761 -23.97 9.84 9.67
C ASP A 761 -22.73 10.65 9.23
N GLU A 762 -22.47 11.82 9.83
CA GLU A 762 -21.29 12.67 9.56
C GLU A 762 -19.94 12.00 9.89
N ILE A 763 -19.94 10.96 10.73
CA ILE A 763 -18.74 10.15 11.03
C ILE A 763 -18.80 8.75 10.44
N GLY A 764 -19.77 8.51 9.55
CA GLY A 764 -19.88 7.30 8.74
C GLY A 764 -20.34 6.04 9.46
N ILE A 765 -21.02 6.13 10.62
CA ILE A 765 -21.59 4.95 11.31
C ILE A 765 -22.67 4.32 10.42
N PRO A 766 -22.57 3.03 10.05
CA PRO A 766 -23.44 2.42 9.06
C PRO A 766 -24.83 2.10 9.61
N PHE A 767 -24.95 1.75 10.89
CA PHE A 767 -26.23 1.37 11.49
C PHE A 767 -26.58 2.19 12.74
N ALA A 768 -27.86 2.49 12.92
CA ALA A 768 -28.36 3.13 14.12
C ALA A 768 -29.51 2.33 14.72
N VAL A 769 -29.38 1.98 16.00
CA VAL A 769 -30.40 1.31 16.80
C VAL A 769 -31.11 2.37 17.63
N THR A 770 -32.39 2.57 17.36
CA THR A 770 -33.21 3.56 18.06
C THR A 770 -34.15 2.87 19.03
N ILE A 771 -34.03 3.29 20.30
CA ILE A 771 -34.89 2.88 21.41
C ILE A 771 -35.96 3.95 21.60
N ASP A 772 -37.21 3.52 21.59
CA ASP A 772 -38.37 4.38 21.73
C ASP A 772 -39.41 3.82 22.71
N PHE A 773 -40.57 4.49 22.82
CA PHE A 773 -41.62 4.08 23.74
C PHE A 773 -42.23 2.73 23.39
N GLN A 774 -42.25 2.35 22.11
CA GLN A 774 -42.71 1.03 21.70
C GLN A 774 -41.75 -0.05 22.19
N THR A 775 -40.44 0.20 22.24
CA THR A 775 -39.44 -0.73 22.84
C THR A 775 -39.78 -1.10 24.28
N LEU A 776 -40.37 -0.18 25.05
CA LEU A 776 -40.79 -0.46 26.43
C LEU A 776 -41.97 -1.44 26.50
N LYS A 777 -42.80 -1.52 25.46
CA LYS A 777 -43.99 -2.38 25.38
C LYS A 777 -43.62 -3.77 24.87
N ASP A 778 -42.93 -3.85 23.73
CA ASP A 778 -42.76 -5.10 22.97
C ASP A 778 -41.30 -5.58 22.85
N LYS A 779 -40.34 -4.84 23.45
CA LYS A 779 -38.90 -5.12 23.38
C LYS A 779 -38.31 -5.11 21.96
N THR A 780 -39.02 -4.57 20.99
CA THR A 780 -38.50 -4.35 19.64
C THR A 780 -37.73 -3.04 19.55
N VAL A 781 -36.77 -2.96 18.64
CA VAL A 781 -35.98 -1.76 18.37
C VAL A 781 -36.05 -1.41 16.89
N THR A 782 -35.88 -0.12 16.56
CA THR A 782 -35.77 0.30 15.17
C THR A 782 -34.31 0.28 14.74
N LEU A 783 -34.00 -0.47 13.68
CA LEU A 783 -32.70 -0.48 13.04
C LEU A 783 -32.76 0.39 11.78
N ARG A 784 -31.85 1.35 11.67
CA ARG A 784 -31.71 2.26 10.53
C ARG A 784 -30.37 2.03 9.84
N GLU A 785 -30.37 2.05 8.52
CA GLU A 785 -29.15 2.04 7.70
C GLU A 785 -28.80 3.46 7.22
N ARG A 786 -27.50 3.76 7.20
CA ARG A 786 -26.96 5.10 6.98
C ARG A 786 -27.33 5.66 5.63
N ASP A 787 -27.08 4.94 4.53
CA ASP A 787 -27.06 5.44 3.15
C ASP A 787 -28.47 5.64 2.57
N SER A 788 -29.34 4.65 2.78
CA SER A 788 -30.75 4.69 2.37
C SER A 788 -31.63 5.48 3.34
N MET A 789 -31.19 5.64 4.59
CA MET A 789 -31.98 6.15 5.72
C MET A 789 -33.22 5.33 6.09
N LEU A 790 -33.46 4.21 5.38
CA LEU A 790 -34.61 3.35 5.61
C LEU A 790 -34.46 2.66 6.96
N GLN A 791 -35.61 2.29 7.52
CA GLN A 791 -35.72 1.76 8.87
C GLN A 791 -36.56 0.49 8.85
N VAL A 792 -36.16 -0.48 9.66
CA VAL A 792 -36.92 -1.71 9.92
C VAL A 792 -37.12 -1.86 11.42
N ARG A 793 -38.23 -2.48 11.81
CA ARG A 793 -38.51 -2.82 13.22
C ARG A 793 -38.17 -4.28 13.45
N ILE A 794 -37.32 -4.55 14.43
CA ILE A 794 -36.79 -5.90 14.70
C ILE A 794 -36.90 -6.25 16.19
N ASP A 795 -36.98 -7.53 16.51
CA ASP A 795 -36.80 -7.99 17.88
C ASP A 795 -35.36 -7.71 18.33
N LEU A 796 -35.19 -7.33 19.59
CA LEU A 796 -33.87 -7.13 20.16
C LEU A 796 -33.01 -8.40 20.11
N SER A 797 -33.60 -9.59 20.13
CA SER A 797 -32.87 -10.87 19.98
C SER A 797 -32.15 -11.00 18.64
N ASP A 798 -32.70 -10.40 17.58
CA ASP A 798 -32.25 -10.61 16.20
C ASP A 798 -31.17 -9.59 15.80
N LEU A 799 -31.02 -8.52 16.58
CA LEU A 799 -30.13 -7.40 16.31
C LEU A 799 -28.70 -7.84 15.94
N VAL A 800 -28.11 -8.74 16.73
CA VAL A 800 -26.73 -9.18 16.53
C VAL A 800 -26.58 -9.98 15.24
N GLU A 801 -27.52 -10.89 14.97
CA GLU A 801 -27.48 -11.73 13.78
C GLU A 801 -27.57 -10.87 12.52
N ILE A 802 -28.52 -9.92 12.52
CA ILE A 802 -28.74 -9.00 11.41
C ILE A 802 -27.51 -8.12 11.17
N VAL A 803 -27.01 -7.44 12.21
CA VAL A 803 -25.84 -6.56 12.08
C VAL A 803 -24.60 -7.37 11.67
N THR A 804 -24.37 -8.54 12.25
CA THR A 804 -23.22 -9.39 11.87
C THR A 804 -23.35 -9.88 10.42
N SER A 805 -24.56 -10.21 9.97
CA SER A 805 -24.83 -10.62 8.59
C SER A 805 -24.53 -9.48 7.61
N LEU A 806 -24.92 -8.25 7.94
CA LEU A 806 -24.66 -7.06 7.13
C LEU A 806 -23.16 -6.72 7.09
N LEU A 807 -22.48 -6.72 8.24
CA LEU A 807 -21.04 -6.46 8.33
C LEU A 807 -20.19 -7.47 7.56
N ARG A 808 -20.65 -8.72 7.49
CA ARG A 808 -20.03 -9.79 6.70
C ARG A 808 -20.58 -9.90 5.28
N GLN A 809 -21.45 -8.97 4.89
CA GLN A 809 -22.08 -8.89 3.56
C GLN A 809 -22.74 -10.21 3.10
N LYS A 810 -23.27 -10.99 4.05
CA LYS A 810 -23.98 -12.25 3.75
C LYS A 810 -25.39 -12.00 3.19
N LYS A 811 -25.99 -10.90 3.64
CA LYS A 811 -27.27 -10.36 3.18
C LYS A 811 -27.10 -8.86 3.10
N THR A 812 -27.91 -8.25 2.25
CA THR A 812 -27.95 -6.80 2.05
C THR A 812 -28.98 -6.14 2.94
N TRP A 813 -28.91 -4.81 3.01
CA TRP A 813 -29.96 -4.04 3.65
C TRP A 813 -31.33 -4.24 2.99
N ALA A 814 -31.36 -4.32 1.66
CA ALA A 814 -32.60 -4.56 0.91
C ALA A 814 -33.28 -5.88 1.28
N ASP A 815 -32.49 -6.94 1.52
CA ASP A 815 -33.03 -8.24 1.96
C ASP A 815 -33.76 -8.13 3.31
N TYR A 816 -33.23 -7.33 4.24
CA TYR A 816 -33.86 -7.11 5.54
C TYR A 816 -35.06 -6.17 5.46
N VAL A 817 -35.04 -5.17 4.57
CA VAL A 817 -36.22 -4.34 4.27
C VAL A 817 -37.34 -5.20 3.69
N ALA A 818 -37.03 -6.12 2.77
CA ALA A 818 -38.01 -7.05 2.22
C ALA A 818 -38.55 -8.03 3.26
N GLN A 819 -37.71 -8.48 4.21
CA GLN A 819 -38.09 -9.43 5.25
C GLN A 819 -38.96 -8.81 6.35
N TYR A 820 -38.61 -7.61 6.84
CA TYR A 820 -39.25 -6.99 8.01
C TYR A 820 -40.24 -5.87 7.65
N GLY A 821 -40.23 -5.39 6.41
CA GLY A 821 -41.02 -4.25 5.98
C GLY A 821 -40.45 -2.90 6.44
N LEU A 822 -40.87 -1.83 5.76
CA LEU A 822 -40.46 -0.47 6.10
C LEU A 822 -41.18 0.04 7.35
N PHE A 823 -40.40 0.53 8.32
CA PHE A 823 -40.91 1.21 9.49
C PHE A 823 -41.06 2.71 9.21
N THR A 824 -42.30 3.21 9.21
CA THR A 824 -42.63 4.62 8.92
C THR A 824 -43.07 5.40 10.16
N GLN A 825 -43.78 4.77 11.10
CA GLN A 825 -44.22 5.41 12.34
C GLN A 825 -44.37 4.39 13.50
N GLN A 826 -44.40 4.91 14.73
CA GLN A 826 -44.72 4.10 15.91
C GLN A 826 -46.21 3.75 15.95
N ASN A 827 -46.53 2.48 16.21
CA ASN A 827 -47.88 2.09 16.59
C ASN A 827 -48.03 2.27 18.10
N LEU A 828 -48.32 3.50 18.49
CA LEU A 828 -48.78 3.82 19.83
C LEU A 828 -50.30 3.67 19.85
N ASP A 829 -50.82 2.44 19.69
CA ASP A 829 -52.23 2.22 20.03
C ASP A 829 -52.43 2.55 21.52
N PRO A 830 -53.48 3.33 21.86
CA PRO A 830 -53.75 3.83 23.21
C PRO A 830 -53.92 2.73 24.25
#